data_AF-A0A517PC20-F1
#
_entry.id   AF-A0A517PC20-F1
#
_cell.length_a   1.000
_cell.length_b   1.000
_cell.length_c   1.000
_cell.angle_alpha   90.00
_cell.angle_beta   90.00
_cell.angle_gamma   90.00
#
_symmetry.space_group_name_H-M   'P 1'
#
loop_
_entity.id
_entity.type
_entity.pdbx_description
1 polymer ?
#
loop_
_entity_poly.entity_id
_entity_poly.type
_entity_poly.pdbx_seq_one_letter_code
_entity_poly.pdbx_strand_id
1 'polypeptide(L)'
;MTLRRPLAALLLAALACGLFPAGAAAQVTVRQVDWGFGGKATPGQFTPVSILLDNPTNDTFDGVVNLYRANFVGERRGAVLTEPVFLSAFASRRVQFYVIPLDGGESWRLEAIPDGLAAGDDGVLTATLPRPGLTDSGDAGVVFLTGPDDFTARVPGLPRMDETLFPPRPEATEGLRGVVLDHAPNWADAQQNSFMAWLNAGGAVHLLTAPDGSPVRFRGAMTPLNDPTSRFAVGRGAVLRHAQKAGAVAKPFVDRTLLPDPSFARMTAEDLTFEQRREQQTGAYPVSYQPTRLEEEILPTLRRMVRPEHNWGLIHILCLAYVAALFPGVFLVGRERRGYPATLGLLIAVTLTFGIALRTVGRRGYGESLSVRTTALVRALPPGPGSEKGATEVTQWADAFVTDGGDYTFAVAGPASLYSTGQASEPVKGTIRNGVDGSLTADVPPFSSRAFVAKVRREEPAPAVELLAGSSGATTDGTGVRLTGLRLKVPPELVGRAKLFAVHHRHVYPLNVSGGTAAINPNADPIPLGNLLAGYGFGLVGNVTVQAAPYGEGNQYNYGMDPYQQYGWEDAELTDRGLDLAARQLIGRDLGFENPRQLYRLSAPADRVRIYAVTPLRDEHRILGAAGRERPTEPLPNQNGTTILSYEFPL
;
A
#
# COMPACT_ATOMS: atom_id res chain seq x y z
N MET A 1 -40.95 -73.26 10.61
CA MET A 1 -39.90 -72.81 9.67
C MET A 1 -40.38 -71.53 8.98
N THR A 2 -40.48 -70.41 9.69
CA THR A 2 -41.02 -69.15 9.15
C THR A 2 -40.67 -67.99 10.09
N LEU A 3 -39.46 -67.42 10.01
CA LEU A 3 -39.12 -66.16 10.71
C LEU A 3 -37.72 -65.66 10.30
N ARG A 4 -37.49 -65.30 9.02
CA ARG A 4 -36.23 -64.62 8.63
C ARG A 4 -36.36 -63.50 7.59
N ARG A 5 -37.55 -63.22 7.04
CA ARG A 5 -37.72 -62.19 5.99
C ARG A 5 -38.08 -60.76 6.45
N PRO A 6 -38.76 -60.49 7.59
CA PRO A 6 -39.08 -59.10 7.93
C PRO A 6 -37.91 -58.33 8.54
N LEU A 7 -36.92 -59.01 9.14
CA LEU A 7 -35.80 -58.37 9.84
C LEU A 7 -34.72 -57.85 8.88
N ALA A 8 -34.50 -58.52 7.74
CA ALA A 8 -33.54 -58.08 6.73
C ALA A 8 -34.03 -56.84 5.97
N ALA A 9 -35.35 -56.72 5.72
CA ALA A 9 -35.92 -55.53 5.09
C ALA A 9 -35.90 -54.31 6.03
N LEU A 10 -36.10 -54.51 7.35
CA LEU A 10 -36.03 -53.45 8.35
C LEU A 10 -34.58 -52.98 8.58
N LEU A 11 -33.59 -53.89 8.55
CA LEU A 11 -32.17 -53.53 8.61
C LEU A 11 -31.67 -52.79 7.36
N LEU A 12 -32.16 -53.15 6.17
CA LEU A 12 -31.86 -52.42 4.92
C LEU A 12 -32.53 -51.04 4.86
N ALA A 13 -33.75 -50.90 5.39
CA ALA A 13 -34.42 -49.60 5.51
C ALA A 13 -33.75 -48.69 6.57
N ALA A 14 -33.28 -49.27 7.69
CA ALA A 14 -32.52 -48.54 8.70
C ALA A 14 -31.11 -48.15 8.22
N LEU A 15 -30.44 -48.99 7.40
CA LEU A 15 -29.18 -48.62 6.75
C LEU A 15 -29.37 -47.55 5.65
N ALA A 16 -30.49 -47.60 4.91
CA ALA A 16 -30.79 -46.61 3.86
C ALA A 16 -31.24 -45.25 4.43
N CYS A 17 -31.87 -45.22 5.61
CA CYS A 17 -32.23 -43.96 6.28
C CYS A 17 -31.12 -43.37 7.17
N GLY A 18 -30.05 -44.13 7.45
CA GLY A 18 -28.98 -43.74 8.38
C GLY A 18 -27.70 -43.18 7.74
N LEU A 19 -27.64 -43.01 6.42
CA LEU A 19 -26.36 -42.76 5.71
C LEU A 19 -26.25 -41.45 4.93
N PHE A 20 -27.22 -40.55 5.02
CA PHE A 20 -27.01 -39.15 4.62
C PHE A 20 -27.17 -38.27 5.84
N PRO A 21 -26.07 -37.87 6.52
CA PRO A 21 -26.17 -36.71 7.40
C PRO A 21 -26.79 -35.60 6.54
N ALA A 22 -27.95 -35.11 6.95
CA ALA A 22 -28.49 -33.87 6.42
C ALA A 22 -27.45 -32.81 6.80
N GLY A 23 -26.49 -32.56 5.92
CA GLY A 23 -25.51 -31.50 6.11
C GLY A 23 -26.31 -30.23 6.32
N ALA A 24 -26.14 -29.59 7.47
CA ALA A 24 -26.74 -28.30 7.74
C ALA A 24 -26.30 -27.37 6.59
N ALA A 25 -27.26 -26.99 5.74
CA ALA A 25 -26.97 -26.10 4.65
C ALA A 25 -26.49 -24.78 5.25
N ALA A 26 -25.37 -24.26 4.77
CA ALA A 26 -24.87 -22.96 5.22
C ALA A 26 -25.98 -21.92 5.09
N GLN A 27 -26.20 -21.13 6.14
CA GLN A 27 -27.31 -20.19 6.23
C GLN A 27 -27.21 -19.06 5.19
N VAL A 28 -26.00 -18.78 4.71
CA VAL A 28 -25.70 -17.73 3.74
C VAL A 28 -24.94 -18.35 2.57
N THR A 29 -25.13 -17.79 1.38
CA THR A 29 -24.42 -18.16 0.16
C THR A 29 -23.82 -16.93 -0.54
N VAL A 30 -22.72 -17.13 -1.28
CA VAL A 30 -22.13 -16.07 -2.12
C VAL A 30 -22.79 -16.09 -3.48
N ARG A 31 -23.48 -15.00 -3.85
CA ARG A 31 -24.17 -14.88 -5.14
C ARG A 31 -23.34 -14.20 -6.22
N GLN A 32 -22.58 -13.17 -5.85
CA GLN A 32 -21.76 -12.38 -6.77
C GLN A 32 -20.53 -11.83 -6.07
N VAL A 33 -19.42 -11.73 -6.80
CA VAL A 33 -18.16 -11.14 -6.35
C VAL A 33 -17.66 -10.19 -7.43
N ASP A 34 -17.48 -8.92 -7.08
CA ASP A 34 -17.00 -7.88 -7.97
C ASP A 34 -15.67 -7.33 -7.43
N TRP A 35 -14.61 -7.46 -8.24
CA TRP A 35 -13.25 -7.01 -7.91
C TRP A 35 -12.97 -5.62 -8.48
N GLY A 36 -12.55 -4.71 -7.61
CA GLY A 36 -12.16 -3.36 -7.98
C GLY A 36 -13.27 -2.60 -8.69
N PHE A 37 -12.88 -1.62 -9.50
CA PHE A 37 -13.83 -0.79 -10.23
C PHE A 37 -14.23 -1.43 -11.56
N GLY A 38 -13.33 -2.16 -12.23
CA GLY A 38 -13.54 -2.70 -13.57
C GLY A 38 -13.55 -4.23 -13.67
N GLY A 39 -13.85 -4.93 -12.57
CA GLY A 39 -13.67 -6.40 -12.48
C GLY A 39 -12.21 -6.82 -12.36
N LYS A 40 -11.29 -5.86 -12.15
CA LYS A 40 -9.86 -6.07 -11.99
C LYS A 40 -9.33 -5.31 -10.79
N ALA A 41 -8.28 -5.83 -10.18
CA ALA A 41 -7.57 -5.25 -9.06
C ALA A 41 -6.23 -4.64 -9.49
N THR A 42 -5.83 -3.55 -8.81
CA THR A 42 -4.54 -2.90 -9.02
C THR A 42 -3.57 -3.37 -7.93
N PRO A 43 -2.48 -4.06 -8.28
CA PRO A 43 -1.50 -4.52 -7.30
C PRO A 43 -0.93 -3.39 -6.45
N GLY A 44 -0.70 -3.65 -5.16
CA GLY A 44 -0.10 -2.69 -4.22
C GLY A 44 -1.02 -1.53 -3.81
N GLN A 45 -2.26 -1.48 -4.31
CA GLN A 45 -3.23 -0.44 -4.00
C GLN A 45 -4.48 -1.01 -3.33
N PHE A 46 -5.11 -0.21 -2.47
CA PHE A 46 -6.39 -0.59 -1.90
C PHE A 46 -7.44 -0.72 -2.99
N THR A 47 -7.96 -1.94 -3.14
CA THR A 47 -8.96 -2.34 -4.12
C THR A 47 -10.22 -2.74 -3.36
N PRO A 48 -11.40 -2.18 -3.69
CA PRO A 48 -12.65 -2.63 -3.12
C PRO A 48 -13.02 -4.02 -3.66
N VAL A 49 -13.53 -4.89 -2.79
CA VAL A 49 -14.08 -6.20 -3.14
C VAL A 49 -15.51 -6.23 -2.65
N SER A 50 -16.45 -6.23 -3.58
CA SER A 50 -17.88 -6.19 -3.27
C SER A 50 -18.48 -7.59 -3.41
N ILE A 51 -19.07 -8.10 -2.34
CA ILE A 51 -19.60 -9.46 -2.26
C ILE A 51 -21.09 -9.37 -1.97
N LEU A 52 -21.91 -9.94 -2.85
CA LEU A 52 -23.35 -10.09 -2.64
C LEU A 52 -23.60 -11.40 -1.90
N LEU A 53 -24.01 -11.28 -0.64
CA LEU A 53 -24.43 -12.38 0.20
C LEU A 53 -25.93 -12.56 0.10
N ASP A 54 -26.38 -13.80 0.04
CA ASP A 54 -27.79 -14.17 -0.02
C ASP A 54 -28.12 -15.14 1.11
N ASN A 55 -29.18 -14.86 1.86
CA ASN A 55 -29.71 -15.76 2.88
C ASN A 55 -30.95 -16.47 2.31
N PRO A 56 -30.82 -17.69 1.76
CA PRO A 56 -31.95 -18.42 1.18
C PRO A 56 -32.84 -19.11 2.23
N THR A 57 -32.59 -18.90 3.53
CA THR A 57 -33.27 -19.60 4.62
C THR A 57 -34.38 -18.76 5.26
N ASN A 58 -35.24 -19.43 6.03
CA ASN A 58 -36.26 -18.79 6.86
C ASN A 58 -35.68 -18.13 8.13
N ASP A 59 -34.43 -18.44 8.47
CA ASP A 59 -33.77 -17.96 9.68
C ASP A 59 -32.94 -16.73 9.38
N THR A 60 -32.84 -15.80 10.32
CA THR A 60 -31.98 -14.61 10.17
C THR A 60 -30.52 -14.97 10.40
N PHE A 61 -29.62 -14.51 9.54
CA PHE A 61 -28.18 -14.55 9.80
C PHE A 61 -27.77 -13.28 10.53
N ASP A 62 -27.20 -13.45 11.71
CA ASP A 62 -26.52 -12.40 12.46
C ASP A 62 -25.14 -12.93 12.85
N GLY A 63 -24.08 -12.20 12.53
CA GLY A 63 -22.73 -12.69 12.73
C GLY A 63 -21.68 -11.87 12.00
N VAL A 64 -20.54 -12.51 11.74
CA VAL A 64 -19.38 -11.87 11.12
C VAL A 64 -19.00 -12.53 9.81
N VAL A 65 -18.57 -11.69 8.86
CA VAL A 65 -18.02 -12.13 7.59
C VAL A 65 -16.54 -11.79 7.57
N ASN A 66 -15.74 -12.81 7.34
CA ASN A 66 -14.29 -12.80 7.36
C ASN A 66 -13.77 -12.99 5.94
N LEU A 67 -12.90 -12.08 5.50
CA LEU A 67 -12.19 -12.18 4.23
C LEU A 67 -10.69 -12.30 4.51
N TYR A 68 -10.02 -13.29 3.91
CA TYR A 68 -8.58 -13.45 4.06
C TYR A 68 -7.93 -14.07 2.82
N ARG A 69 -6.62 -13.86 2.69
CA ARG A 69 -5.81 -14.51 1.66
C ARG A 69 -5.51 -15.94 2.04
N ALA A 70 -5.53 -16.84 1.08
CA ALA A 70 -5.18 -18.24 1.25
C ALA A 70 -4.09 -18.64 0.24
N ASN A 71 -3.21 -19.56 0.64
CA ASN A 71 -2.31 -20.21 -0.30
C ASN A 71 -3.05 -21.27 -1.14
N PHE A 72 -2.34 -21.92 -2.07
CA PHE A 72 -2.93 -22.96 -2.94
C PHE A 72 -3.55 -24.13 -2.18
N VAL A 73 -3.03 -24.46 -0.99
CA VAL A 73 -3.53 -25.53 -0.12
C VAL A 73 -4.69 -25.04 0.76
N GLY A 74 -4.97 -23.73 0.74
CA GLY A 74 -6.05 -23.12 1.50
C GLY A 74 -5.66 -22.55 2.86
N GLU A 75 -4.39 -22.60 3.22
CA GLU A 75 -3.92 -22.05 4.50
C GLU A 75 -3.96 -20.53 4.46
N ARG A 76 -4.40 -19.93 5.56
CA ARG A 76 -4.49 -18.49 5.72
C ARG A 76 -3.13 -17.80 5.58
N ARG A 77 -3.14 -16.63 4.94
CA ARG A 77 -2.04 -15.68 4.79
C ARG A 77 -2.51 -14.31 5.27
N GLY A 78 -1.65 -13.59 5.98
CA GLY A 78 -2.00 -12.30 6.56
C GLY A 78 -3.08 -12.39 7.65
N ALA A 79 -3.60 -11.24 8.03
CA ALA A 79 -4.67 -11.08 9.00
C ALA A 79 -6.04 -11.14 8.32
N VAL A 80 -7.08 -11.47 9.08
CA VAL A 80 -8.45 -11.58 8.59
C VAL A 80 -9.11 -10.20 8.58
N LEU A 81 -9.71 -9.80 7.47
CA LEU A 81 -10.61 -8.65 7.45
C LEU A 81 -11.99 -9.09 7.95
N THR A 82 -12.56 -8.37 8.91
CA THR A 82 -13.83 -8.76 9.56
C THR A 82 -14.86 -7.65 9.44
N GLU A 83 -16.05 -7.99 8.97
CA GLU A 83 -17.21 -7.10 8.88
C GLU A 83 -18.43 -7.75 9.57
N PRO A 84 -19.14 -7.03 10.48
CA PRO A 84 -20.39 -7.52 11.04
C PRO A 84 -21.52 -7.44 10.00
N VAL A 85 -22.30 -8.51 9.88
CA VAL A 85 -23.34 -8.64 8.86
C VAL A 85 -24.60 -9.22 9.47
N PHE A 86 -25.68 -8.48 9.29
CA PHE A 86 -27.04 -8.94 9.54
C PHE A 86 -27.78 -9.10 8.20
N LEU A 87 -28.50 -10.23 8.06
CA LEU A 87 -29.27 -10.64 6.90
C LEU A 87 -30.58 -11.28 7.37
N SER A 88 -31.71 -10.63 7.10
CA SER A 88 -33.02 -11.23 7.36
C SER A 88 -33.27 -12.45 6.46
N ALA A 89 -34.29 -13.24 6.81
CA ALA A 89 -34.75 -14.35 5.98
C ALA A 89 -35.02 -13.91 4.53
N PHE A 90 -34.55 -14.71 3.56
CA PHE A 90 -34.69 -14.45 2.11
C PHE A 90 -34.18 -13.09 1.61
N ALA A 91 -33.30 -12.44 2.37
CA ALA A 91 -32.70 -11.18 1.97
C ALA A 91 -31.30 -11.38 1.38
N SER A 92 -30.92 -10.47 0.50
CA SER A 92 -29.55 -10.32 0.05
C SER A 92 -28.97 -9.00 0.56
N ARG A 93 -27.67 -9.00 0.86
CA ARG A 93 -26.92 -7.80 1.27
C ARG A 93 -25.56 -7.81 0.63
N ARG A 94 -25.15 -6.63 0.16
CA ARG A 94 -23.81 -6.42 -0.34
C ARG A 94 -22.89 -5.97 0.79
N VAL A 95 -21.73 -6.60 0.87
CA VAL A 95 -20.67 -6.30 1.84
C VAL A 95 -19.42 -5.92 1.04
N GLN A 96 -18.73 -4.87 1.45
CA GLN A 96 -17.54 -4.39 0.76
C GLN A 96 -16.33 -4.48 1.69
N PHE A 97 -15.28 -5.16 1.23
CA PHE A 97 -13.97 -5.19 1.87
C PHE A 97 -12.99 -4.34 1.06
N TYR A 98 -11.89 -3.92 1.71
CA TYR A 98 -10.82 -3.15 1.06
C TYR A 98 -9.50 -3.88 1.26
N VAL A 99 -8.93 -4.37 0.17
CA VAL A 99 -7.75 -5.25 0.22
C VAL A 99 -6.62 -4.69 -0.63
N ILE A 100 -5.38 -5.04 -0.31
CA ILE A 100 -4.24 -4.84 -1.20
C ILE A 100 -3.87 -6.19 -1.79
N PRO A 101 -4.16 -6.45 -3.07
CA PRO A 101 -3.63 -7.63 -3.76
C PRO A 101 -2.14 -7.41 -4.00
N LEU A 102 -1.31 -8.38 -3.60
CA LEU A 102 0.14 -8.29 -3.82
C LEU A 102 0.54 -8.96 -5.14
N ASP A 103 -0.07 -10.10 -5.45
CA ASP A 103 0.20 -10.84 -6.68
C ASP A 103 -1.09 -11.39 -7.32
N GLY A 104 -0.99 -11.84 -8.58
CA GLY A 104 -2.12 -12.38 -9.34
C GLY A 104 -2.38 -13.87 -9.12
N GLY A 105 -1.53 -14.53 -8.33
CA GLY A 105 -1.65 -15.92 -7.92
C GLY A 105 -2.40 -16.11 -6.60
N GLU A 106 -2.67 -15.02 -5.86
CA GLU A 106 -3.38 -15.04 -4.58
C GLU A 106 -4.76 -15.71 -4.72
N SER A 107 -5.07 -16.59 -3.77
CA SER A 107 -6.43 -17.10 -3.55
C SER A 107 -7.04 -16.33 -2.39
N TRP A 108 -8.33 -16.02 -2.50
CA TRP A 108 -9.08 -15.34 -1.46
C TRP A 108 -10.21 -16.23 -0.96
N ARG A 109 -10.40 -16.27 0.36
CA ARG A 109 -11.44 -17.05 1.01
C ARG A 109 -12.32 -16.18 1.87
N LEU A 110 -13.60 -16.50 1.84
CA LEU A 110 -14.65 -15.89 2.63
C LEU A 110 -15.18 -16.92 3.62
N GLU A 111 -15.29 -16.51 4.88
CA GLU A 111 -15.97 -17.25 5.93
C GLU A 111 -17.12 -16.41 6.48
N ALA A 112 -18.34 -16.93 6.49
CA ALA A 112 -19.45 -16.29 7.19
C ALA A 112 -19.80 -17.13 8.43
N ILE A 113 -19.58 -16.55 9.60
CA ILE A 113 -19.68 -17.21 10.90
C ILE A 113 -20.90 -16.61 11.63
N PRO A 114 -22.00 -17.38 11.78
CA PRO A 114 -23.13 -16.97 12.59
C PRO A 114 -22.74 -16.75 14.06
N ASP A 115 -23.46 -15.88 14.75
CA ASP A 115 -23.28 -15.64 16.17
C ASP A 115 -23.44 -16.93 16.99
N GLY A 116 -22.51 -17.13 17.92
CA GLY A 116 -22.46 -18.32 18.77
C GLY A 116 -21.75 -19.53 18.14
N LEU A 117 -21.32 -19.47 16.88
CA LEU A 117 -20.48 -20.48 16.23
C LEU A 117 -19.02 -20.05 16.15
N ALA A 118 -18.12 -21.03 16.10
CA ALA A 118 -16.70 -20.85 15.82
C ALA A 118 -16.37 -21.20 14.37
N ALA A 119 -15.25 -20.68 13.87
CA ALA A 119 -14.76 -21.03 12.54
C ALA A 119 -14.52 -22.54 12.43
N GLY A 120 -15.09 -23.17 11.40
CA GLY A 120 -15.01 -24.62 11.16
C GLY A 120 -16.17 -25.42 11.74
N ASP A 121 -17.09 -24.80 12.49
CA ASP A 121 -18.32 -25.45 12.95
C ASP A 121 -19.30 -25.69 11.79
N ASP A 122 -20.17 -26.70 11.96
CA ASP A 122 -21.27 -26.96 11.04
C ASP A 122 -22.21 -25.74 10.95
N GLY A 123 -22.53 -25.30 9.73
CA GLY A 123 -23.33 -24.10 9.47
C GLY A 123 -22.53 -22.84 9.11
N VAL A 124 -21.20 -22.87 9.27
CA VAL A 124 -20.30 -21.81 8.75
C VAL A 124 -20.19 -21.94 7.23
N LEU A 125 -20.43 -20.82 6.52
CA LEU A 125 -20.13 -20.75 5.09
C LEU A 125 -18.62 -20.63 4.91
N THR A 126 -18.03 -21.46 4.06
CA THR A 126 -16.67 -21.24 3.53
C THR A 126 -16.72 -21.23 2.01
N ALA A 127 -16.32 -20.11 1.40
CA ALA A 127 -16.30 -19.94 -0.04
C ALA A 127 -14.92 -19.48 -0.52
N THR A 128 -14.41 -20.10 -1.59
CA THR A 128 -13.24 -19.57 -2.30
C THR A 128 -13.73 -18.58 -3.34
N LEU A 129 -13.22 -17.35 -3.28
CA LEU A 129 -13.62 -16.31 -4.22
C LEU A 129 -12.92 -16.51 -5.58
N PRO A 130 -13.54 -16.04 -6.68
CA PRO A 130 -12.86 -15.94 -7.96
C PRO A 130 -11.56 -15.15 -7.80
N ARG A 131 -10.49 -15.57 -8.48
CA ARG A 131 -9.21 -14.86 -8.45
C ARG A 131 -9.40 -13.44 -9.01
N PRO A 132 -8.80 -12.41 -8.40
CA PRO A 132 -8.80 -11.07 -8.99
C PRO A 132 -8.08 -11.12 -10.34
N GLY A 133 -8.73 -10.62 -11.39
CA GLY A 133 -7.98 -10.24 -12.59
C GLY A 133 -7.07 -9.07 -12.22
N LEU A 134 -5.77 -9.16 -12.46
CA LEU A 134 -4.90 -8.00 -12.27
C LEU A 134 -4.98 -7.08 -13.49
N THR A 135 -4.93 -5.77 -13.24
CA THR A 135 -4.78 -4.81 -14.31
C THR A 135 -3.33 -4.79 -14.80
N ASP A 136 -3.12 -4.98 -16.10
CA ASP A 136 -1.88 -4.54 -16.74
C ASP A 136 -1.83 -3.00 -16.72
N SER A 137 -0.63 -2.44 -16.58
CA SER A 137 -0.29 -1.04 -16.27
C SER A 137 -0.73 0.04 -17.29
N GLY A 138 -1.82 -0.18 -18.03
CA GLY A 138 -2.36 0.73 -19.06
C GLY A 138 -3.88 0.86 -19.05
N ASP A 139 -4.62 -0.23 -18.80
CA ASP A 139 -6.09 -0.26 -18.82
C ASP A 139 -6.73 -0.06 -17.42
N ALA A 140 -5.90 0.09 -16.39
CA ALA A 140 -6.32 0.04 -15.00
C ALA A 140 -7.13 1.28 -14.58
N GLY A 141 -8.41 1.09 -14.25
CA GLY A 141 -9.14 2.02 -13.38
C GLY A 141 -9.98 3.08 -14.07
N VAL A 142 -10.23 3.03 -15.39
CA VAL A 142 -11.28 3.85 -16.01
C VAL A 142 -12.56 3.02 -16.17
N VAL A 143 -13.68 3.52 -15.63
CA VAL A 143 -14.94 2.77 -15.63
C VAL A 143 -16.11 3.62 -16.10
N PHE A 144 -17.07 2.98 -16.75
CA PHE A 144 -18.37 3.56 -17.02
C PHE A 144 -19.32 3.21 -15.88
N LEU A 145 -19.74 4.22 -15.12
CA LEU A 145 -20.73 4.01 -14.06
C LEU A 145 -22.11 3.87 -14.68
N THR A 146 -22.87 2.88 -14.22
CA THR A 146 -24.24 2.65 -14.65
C THR A 146 -25.18 2.64 -13.47
N GLY A 147 -26.36 3.23 -13.65
CA GLY A 147 -27.45 3.14 -12.68
C GLY A 147 -27.90 1.69 -12.47
N PRO A 148 -28.51 1.38 -11.31
CA PRO A 148 -28.90 0.01 -10.93
C PRO A 148 -29.87 -0.66 -11.91
N ASP A 149 -30.67 0.14 -12.63
CA ASP A 149 -31.66 -0.35 -13.59
C ASP A 149 -31.23 -0.17 -15.07
N ASP A 150 -30.05 0.38 -15.34
CA ASP A 150 -29.61 0.64 -16.72
C ASP A 150 -28.76 -0.49 -17.27
N PHE A 151 -29.42 -1.51 -17.81
CA PHE A 151 -28.75 -2.65 -18.45
C PHE A 151 -28.28 -2.35 -19.88
N THR A 152 -28.79 -1.28 -20.49
CA THR A 152 -28.63 -1.02 -21.93
C THR A 152 -27.48 -0.09 -22.26
N ALA A 153 -27.18 0.89 -21.40
CA ALA A 153 -26.06 1.78 -21.63
C ALA A 153 -24.73 1.02 -21.58
N ARG A 154 -23.92 1.21 -22.61
CA ARG A 154 -22.58 0.65 -22.74
C ARG A 154 -21.70 1.62 -23.49
N VAL A 155 -20.47 1.78 -23.02
CA VAL A 155 -19.38 2.41 -23.77
C VAL A 155 -18.45 1.29 -24.24
N PRO A 156 -18.29 1.07 -25.56
CA PRO A 156 -17.48 -0.04 -26.07
C PRO A 156 -16.04 -0.02 -25.53
N GLY A 157 -15.59 -1.13 -24.94
CA GLY A 157 -14.22 -1.28 -24.44
C GLY A 157 -13.99 -0.76 -23.02
N LEU A 158 -14.98 -0.14 -22.37
CA LEU A 158 -14.88 0.24 -20.96
C LEU A 158 -15.58 -0.79 -20.05
N PRO A 159 -14.96 -1.16 -18.92
CA PRO A 159 -15.63 -1.89 -17.86
C PRO A 159 -16.82 -1.10 -17.31
N ARG A 160 -17.89 -1.83 -16.96
CA ARG A 160 -19.06 -1.27 -16.29
C ARG A 160 -18.97 -1.47 -14.79
N MET A 161 -19.43 -0.48 -14.05
CA MET A 161 -19.56 -0.54 -12.61
C MET A 161 -20.92 0.01 -12.19
N ASP A 162 -21.62 -0.72 -11.35
CA ASP A 162 -22.85 -0.23 -10.74
C ASP A 162 -22.51 0.94 -9.79
N GLU A 163 -23.22 2.06 -9.93
CA GLU A 163 -22.99 3.26 -9.13
C GLU A 163 -23.10 3.00 -7.62
N THR A 164 -23.93 2.03 -7.19
CA THR A 164 -24.11 1.68 -5.78
C THR A 164 -22.86 1.07 -5.16
N LEU A 165 -21.93 0.56 -5.98
CA LEU A 165 -20.65 -0.01 -5.55
C LEU A 165 -19.59 1.05 -5.26
N PHE A 166 -19.83 2.31 -5.63
CA PHE A 166 -18.85 3.36 -5.43
C PHE A 166 -18.58 3.54 -3.93
N PRO A 167 -17.31 3.42 -3.47
CA PRO A 167 -17.02 3.44 -2.05
C PRO A 167 -17.41 4.78 -1.41
N PRO A 168 -18.07 4.78 -0.23
CA PRO A 168 -18.39 6.00 0.53
C PRO A 168 -17.15 6.63 1.20
N ARG A 169 -15.95 6.14 0.88
CA ARG A 169 -14.68 6.50 1.52
C ARG A 169 -13.61 6.75 0.44
N PRO A 170 -12.95 7.92 0.42
CA PRO A 170 -11.97 8.26 -0.60
C PRO A 170 -10.68 7.42 -0.52
N GLU A 171 -10.35 6.87 0.66
CA GLU A 171 -9.17 6.03 0.82
C GLU A 171 -9.25 4.77 -0.06
N ALA A 172 -10.47 4.31 -0.34
CA ALA A 172 -10.78 3.11 -1.12
C ALA A 172 -10.80 3.35 -2.65
N THR A 173 -10.53 4.56 -3.14
CA THR A 173 -10.58 4.91 -4.57
C THR A 173 -9.22 4.96 -5.25
N GLU A 174 -8.19 4.33 -4.67
CA GLU A 174 -6.81 4.44 -5.19
C GLU A 174 -6.62 3.81 -6.57
N GLY A 175 -7.21 2.62 -6.78
CA GLY A 175 -7.16 1.92 -8.07
C GLY A 175 -8.02 2.54 -9.18
N LEU A 176 -8.70 3.66 -8.92
CA LEU A 176 -9.59 4.33 -9.86
C LEU A 176 -8.87 5.53 -10.49
N ARG A 177 -8.69 5.50 -11.81
CA ARG A 177 -8.08 6.60 -12.59
C ARG A 177 -9.12 7.53 -13.20
N GLY A 178 -10.22 6.96 -13.70
CA GLY A 178 -11.21 7.72 -14.41
C GLY A 178 -12.62 7.17 -14.28
N VAL A 179 -13.60 8.06 -14.38
CA VAL A 179 -15.01 7.72 -14.31
C VAL A 179 -15.73 8.39 -15.47
N VAL A 180 -16.48 7.58 -16.22
CA VAL A 180 -17.34 8.04 -17.30
C VAL A 180 -18.78 8.04 -16.79
N LEU A 181 -19.46 9.17 -16.95
CA LEU A 181 -20.84 9.40 -16.51
C LEU A 181 -21.68 9.92 -17.67
N ASP A 182 -22.87 9.36 -17.86
CA ASP A 182 -23.94 9.90 -18.71
C ASP A 182 -25.20 10.27 -17.91
N HIS A 183 -25.16 10.12 -16.59
CA HIS A 183 -26.23 10.50 -15.67
C HIS A 183 -25.64 11.03 -14.37
N ALA A 184 -26.49 11.61 -13.53
CA ALA A 184 -26.10 12.03 -12.18
C ALA A 184 -26.39 10.85 -11.23
N PRO A 185 -25.36 10.28 -10.58
CA PRO A 185 -25.57 9.12 -9.72
C PRO A 185 -26.47 9.43 -8.53
N ASN A 186 -27.30 8.48 -8.13
CA ASN A 186 -28.19 8.63 -6.97
C ASN A 186 -27.45 8.30 -5.65
N TRP A 187 -26.37 9.02 -5.39
CA TRP A 187 -25.49 8.79 -4.25
C TRP A 187 -25.91 9.54 -2.99
N ALA A 188 -25.70 8.89 -1.84
CA ALA A 188 -25.71 9.56 -0.54
C ALA A 188 -24.53 10.52 -0.38
N ASP A 189 -24.62 11.47 0.55
CA ASP A 189 -23.62 12.52 0.77
C ASP A 189 -22.20 11.96 0.97
N ALA A 190 -22.06 10.84 1.70
CA ALA A 190 -20.75 10.20 1.90
C ALA A 190 -20.10 9.74 0.58
N GLN A 191 -20.88 9.16 -0.34
CA GLN A 191 -20.40 8.74 -1.66
C GLN A 191 -20.08 9.95 -2.55
N GLN A 192 -20.93 10.99 -2.54
CA GLN A 192 -20.66 12.22 -3.27
C GLN A 192 -19.37 12.90 -2.78
N ASN A 193 -19.17 12.97 -1.46
CA ASN A 193 -17.98 13.54 -0.85
C ASN A 193 -16.73 12.70 -1.14
N SER A 194 -16.86 11.37 -1.11
CA SER A 194 -15.81 10.43 -1.51
C SER A 194 -15.40 10.64 -2.98
N PHE A 195 -16.38 10.73 -3.89
CA PHE A 195 -16.15 10.96 -5.31
C PHE A 195 -15.47 12.31 -5.57
N MET A 196 -15.96 13.38 -4.94
CA MET A 196 -15.35 14.70 -5.08
C MET A 196 -13.96 14.76 -4.46
N ALA A 197 -13.67 14.00 -3.41
CA ALA A 197 -12.34 13.91 -2.83
C ALA A 197 -11.37 13.13 -3.73
N TRP A 198 -11.80 12.01 -4.32
CA TRP A 198 -11.07 11.29 -5.36
C TRP A 198 -10.74 12.19 -6.56
N LEU A 199 -11.73 12.95 -7.03
CA LEU A 199 -11.55 13.91 -8.11
C LEU A 199 -10.53 14.99 -7.72
N ASN A 200 -10.67 15.59 -6.53
CA ASN A 200 -9.69 16.57 -6.02
C ASN A 200 -8.27 16.00 -5.86
N ALA A 201 -8.14 14.70 -5.60
CA ALA A 201 -6.87 13.99 -5.45
C ALA A 201 -6.17 13.70 -6.79
N GLY A 202 -6.86 13.85 -7.93
CA GLY A 202 -6.27 13.65 -9.26
C GLY A 202 -7.09 12.78 -10.21
N GLY A 203 -8.27 12.31 -9.82
CA GLY A 203 -9.16 11.54 -10.70
C GLY A 203 -9.60 12.29 -11.95
N ALA A 204 -9.99 11.56 -13.00
CA ALA A 204 -10.52 12.14 -14.24
C ALA A 204 -12.00 11.79 -14.43
N VAL A 205 -12.86 12.79 -14.61
CA VAL A 205 -14.28 12.58 -14.90
C VAL A 205 -14.57 12.93 -16.35
N HIS A 206 -15.18 11.99 -17.07
CA HIS A 206 -15.62 12.18 -18.44
C HIS A 206 -17.15 12.21 -18.45
N LEU A 207 -17.71 13.37 -18.78
CA LEU A 207 -19.15 13.61 -18.82
C LEU A 207 -19.64 13.46 -20.26
N LEU A 208 -20.44 12.43 -20.49
CA LEU A 208 -21.20 12.21 -21.73
C LEU A 208 -22.53 12.95 -21.67
N THR A 209 -23.23 13.04 -22.81
CA THR A 209 -24.60 13.54 -22.81
C THR A 209 -25.55 12.48 -22.29
N ALA A 210 -26.59 12.93 -21.57
CA ALA A 210 -27.61 12.05 -21.04
C ALA A 210 -28.36 11.30 -22.15
N PRO A 211 -29.09 10.21 -21.82
CA PRO A 211 -29.84 9.45 -22.82
C PRO A 211 -30.81 10.31 -23.66
N ASP A 212 -31.37 11.38 -23.08
CA ASP A 212 -32.22 12.35 -23.76
C ASP A 212 -31.45 13.38 -24.62
N GLY A 213 -30.12 13.39 -24.54
CA GLY A 213 -29.22 14.32 -25.23
C GLY A 213 -28.93 15.61 -24.47
N SER A 214 -29.50 15.80 -23.29
CA SER A 214 -29.26 16.96 -22.43
C SER A 214 -27.93 16.85 -21.66
N PRO A 215 -27.38 17.97 -21.16
CA PRO A 215 -26.24 17.92 -20.24
C PRO A 215 -26.66 17.36 -18.88
N VAL A 216 -25.85 16.46 -18.32
CA VAL A 216 -26.05 15.91 -16.98
C VAL A 216 -26.03 17.02 -15.93
N ARG A 217 -26.99 17.00 -15.00
CA ARG A 217 -27.11 17.96 -13.90
C ARG A 217 -26.89 17.29 -12.55
N PHE A 218 -25.84 17.74 -11.85
CA PHE A 218 -25.44 17.25 -10.54
C PHE A 218 -26.00 18.10 -9.40
N ARG A 219 -26.18 17.48 -8.23
CA ARG A 219 -26.69 18.11 -6.99
C ARG A 219 -25.72 17.86 -5.84
N GLY A 220 -25.97 18.50 -4.70
CA GLY A 220 -25.20 18.29 -3.47
C GLY A 220 -23.73 18.67 -3.63
N ALA A 221 -22.82 17.83 -3.12
CA ALA A 221 -21.38 18.08 -3.20
C ALA A 221 -20.85 18.06 -4.64
N MET A 222 -21.58 17.45 -5.58
CA MET A 222 -21.21 17.35 -6.99
C MET A 222 -21.65 18.56 -7.83
N THR A 223 -22.31 19.57 -7.26
CA THR A 223 -22.72 20.78 -8.00
C THR A 223 -21.60 21.50 -8.78
N PRO A 224 -20.33 21.54 -8.32
CA PRO A 224 -19.22 22.08 -9.13
C PRO A 224 -19.06 21.42 -10.50
N LEU A 225 -19.53 20.18 -10.66
CA LEU A 225 -19.50 19.45 -11.94
C LEU A 225 -20.52 19.98 -12.96
N ASN A 226 -21.31 21.01 -12.63
CA ASN A 226 -22.25 21.65 -13.56
C ASN A 226 -21.62 22.79 -14.39
N ASP A 227 -20.33 23.09 -14.21
CA ASP A 227 -19.64 24.12 -14.98
C ASP A 227 -19.77 23.86 -16.50
N PRO A 228 -20.25 24.81 -17.33
CA PRO A 228 -20.54 24.58 -18.73
C PRO A 228 -19.29 24.42 -19.61
N THR A 229 -18.10 24.70 -19.11
CA THR A 229 -16.85 24.56 -19.87
C THR A 229 -16.60 23.12 -20.30
N SER A 230 -16.04 22.94 -21.50
CA SER A 230 -15.75 21.62 -22.06
C SER A 230 -14.65 20.87 -21.29
N ARG A 231 -13.76 21.61 -20.63
CA ARG A 231 -12.73 21.07 -19.75
C ARG A 231 -12.43 22.06 -18.64
N PHE A 232 -12.43 21.58 -17.40
CA PHE A 232 -12.02 22.35 -16.23
C PHE A 232 -11.36 21.43 -15.19
N ALA A 233 -10.64 22.05 -14.25
CA ALA A 233 -9.98 21.33 -13.16
C ALA A 233 -10.82 21.40 -11.88
N VAL A 234 -10.77 20.32 -11.10
CA VAL A 234 -11.32 20.28 -9.73
C VAL A 234 -10.19 19.75 -8.85
N GLY A 235 -9.58 20.65 -8.07
CA GLY A 235 -8.34 20.34 -7.38
C GLY A 235 -7.26 19.87 -8.33
N ARG A 236 -6.70 18.67 -8.08
CA ARG A 236 -5.72 18.04 -8.98
C ARG A 236 -6.37 17.32 -10.15
N GLY A 237 -7.63 16.96 -10.05
CA GLY A 237 -8.33 16.20 -11.10
C GLY A 237 -8.84 17.05 -12.25
N ALA A 238 -9.41 16.36 -13.23
CA ALA A 238 -9.91 16.96 -14.46
C ALA A 238 -11.32 16.50 -14.77
N VAL A 239 -12.13 17.42 -15.29
CA VAL A 239 -13.47 17.13 -15.82
C VAL A 239 -13.47 17.45 -17.30
N LEU A 240 -13.87 16.49 -18.13
CA LEU A 240 -13.95 16.63 -19.59
C LEU A 240 -15.37 16.32 -20.05
N ARG A 241 -15.99 17.25 -20.76
CA ARG A 241 -17.33 17.07 -21.35
C ARG A 241 -17.23 16.67 -22.81
N HIS A 242 -18.04 15.68 -23.19
CA HIS A 242 -18.10 15.15 -24.53
C HIS A 242 -19.53 15.22 -25.05
N ALA A 243 -19.71 15.74 -26.26
CA ALA A 243 -21.02 15.85 -26.91
C ALA A 243 -21.44 14.51 -27.57
N GLN A 244 -21.31 13.41 -26.83
CA GLN A 244 -21.63 12.04 -27.29
C GLN A 244 -22.44 11.31 -26.22
N LYS A 245 -23.44 10.52 -26.66
CA LYS A 245 -24.16 9.58 -25.79
C LYS A 245 -23.36 8.29 -25.64
N ALA A 246 -23.50 7.58 -24.52
CA ALA A 246 -22.76 6.34 -24.25
C ALA A 246 -22.78 5.34 -25.43
N GLY A 247 -23.96 5.04 -25.99
CA GLY A 247 -24.10 4.11 -27.12
C GLY A 247 -23.56 4.60 -28.47
N ALA A 248 -23.25 5.90 -28.59
CA ALA A 248 -22.68 6.51 -29.80
C ALA A 248 -21.14 6.64 -29.73
N VAL A 249 -20.53 6.32 -28.58
CA VAL A 249 -19.08 6.40 -28.40
C VAL A 249 -18.39 5.27 -29.18
N ALA A 250 -17.53 5.64 -30.13
CA ALA A 250 -16.75 4.67 -30.90
C ALA A 250 -15.47 4.24 -30.16
N LYS A 251 -15.02 3.00 -30.35
CA LYS A 251 -13.78 2.48 -29.73
C LYS A 251 -12.55 3.38 -29.94
N PRO A 252 -12.27 3.94 -31.14
CA PRO A 252 -11.13 4.84 -31.31
C PRO A 252 -11.20 6.12 -30.46
N PHE A 253 -12.39 6.55 -30.07
CA PHE A 253 -12.57 7.66 -29.15
C PHE A 253 -12.23 7.24 -27.72
N VAL A 254 -12.66 6.05 -27.31
CA VAL A 254 -12.30 5.48 -26.00
C VAL A 254 -10.78 5.39 -25.88
N ASP A 255 -10.11 4.75 -26.84
CA ASP A 255 -8.66 4.51 -26.82
C ASP A 255 -7.83 5.81 -26.87
N ARG A 256 -8.36 6.90 -27.42
CA ARG A 256 -7.63 8.18 -27.57
C ARG A 256 -7.96 9.22 -26.51
N THR A 257 -9.18 9.19 -25.98
CA THR A 257 -9.73 10.28 -25.17
C THR A 257 -10.11 9.83 -23.77
N LEU A 258 -10.62 8.61 -23.60
CA LEU A 258 -11.05 8.09 -22.28
C LEU A 258 -9.97 7.23 -21.62
N LEU A 259 -9.19 6.51 -22.42
CA LEU A 259 -8.03 5.72 -22.02
C LEU A 259 -6.76 6.29 -22.68
N PRO A 260 -6.41 7.58 -22.49
CA PRO A 260 -5.17 8.09 -23.06
C PRO A 260 -4.02 7.31 -22.44
N ASP A 261 -3.44 6.37 -23.19
CA ASP A 261 -2.35 5.56 -22.67
C ASP A 261 -1.16 6.49 -22.34
N PRO A 262 -0.79 6.64 -21.05
CA PRO A 262 0.33 7.50 -20.67
C PRO A 262 1.66 7.01 -21.26
N SER A 263 1.72 5.76 -21.73
CA SER A 263 2.89 5.17 -22.40
C SER A 263 2.91 5.35 -23.92
N PHE A 264 1.89 6.01 -24.51
CA PHE A 264 1.80 6.40 -25.93
C PHE A 264 1.65 7.91 -26.15
N ALA A 265 2.31 8.75 -25.36
CA ALA A 265 2.93 9.92 -25.97
C ALA A 265 3.86 9.37 -27.07
N ARG A 266 3.46 9.48 -28.35
CA ARG A 266 4.10 8.83 -29.49
C ARG A 266 5.62 8.91 -29.37
N MET A 267 6.31 7.78 -29.17
CA MET A 267 7.75 7.73 -29.36
C MET A 267 8.03 8.22 -30.76
N THR A 268 8.84 9.27 -30.86
CA THR A 268 9.41 9.63 -32.15
C THR A 268 10.35 8.50 -32.57
N ALA A 269 10.63 8.36 -33.87
CA ALA A 269 11.63 7.40 -34.33
C ALA A 269 13.01 7.64 -33.69
N GLU A 270 13.28 8.89 -33.26
CA GLU A 270 14.46 9.28 -32.50
C GLU A 270 14.48 8.71 -31.08
N ASP A 271 13.35 8.71 -30.36
CA ASP A 271 13.28 8.12 -29.02
C ASP A 271 13.56 6.60 -29.06
N LEU A 272 13.03 5.91 -30.08
CA LEU A 272 13.28 4.47 -30.29
C LEU A 272 14.74 4.17 -30.60
N THR A 273 15.39 5.01 -31.42
CA THR A 273 16.82 4.84 -31.73
C THR A 273 17.73 5.26 -30.58
N PHE A 274 17.29 6.13 -29.67
CA PHE A 274 18.01 6.46 -28.45
C PHE A 274 17.99 5.29 -27.45
N GLU A 275 16.82 4.70 -27.21
CA GLU A 275 16.66 3.49 -26.37
C GLU A 275 17.49 2.32 -26.91
N GLN A 276 17.37 2.01 -28.21
CA GLN A 276 18.15 0.95 -28.84
C GLN A 276 19.66 1.19 -28.76
N ARG A 277 20.12 2.44 -28.93
CA ARG A 277 21.54 2.78 -28.79
C ARG A 277 22.02 2.65 -27.35
N ARG A 278 21.20 3.03 -26.37
CA ARG A 278 21.56 2.94 -24.95
C ARG A 278 21.56 1.50 -24.44
N GLU A 279 20.57 0.69 -24.80
CA GLU A 279 20.53 -0.75 -24.51
C GLU A 279 21.75 -1.47 -25.12
N GLN A 280 22.11 -1.12 -26.37
CA GLN A 280 23.28 -1.68 -27.04
C GLN A 280 24.62 -1.21 -26.43
N GLN A 281 24.70 0.04 -25.96
CA GLN A 281 25.95 0.60 -25.44
C GLN A 281 26.23 0.29 -23.97
N THR A 282 25.20 0.19 -23.13
CA THR A 282 25.41 0.06 -21.68
C THR A 282 25.35 -1.37 -21.17
N GLY A 283 24.81 -2.32 -21.95
CA GLY A 283 24.51 -3.68 -21.45
C GLY A 283 23.64 -3.68 -20.18
N ALA A 284 23.06 -2.52 -19.84
CA ALA A 284 22.35 -2.29 -18.61
C ALA A 284 20.97 -2.91 -18.77
N TYR A 285 20.78 -4.06 -18.11
CA TYR A 285 19.45 -4.59 -17.89
C TYR A 285 18.55 -3.48 -17.34
N PRO A 286 17.30 -3.36 -17.82
CA PRO A 286 16.38 -2.35 -17.33
C PRO A 286 16.30 -2.48 -15.81
N VAL A 287 16.65 -1.40 -15.10
CA VAL A 287 16.55 -1.31 -13.65
C VAL A 287 15.17 -1.82 -13.25
N SER A 288 15.14 -2.80 -12.35
CA SER A 288 13.96 -3.58 -11.96
C SER A 288 13.01 -2.80 -11.06
N TYR A 289 12.78 -1.51 -11.35
CA TYR A 289 11.77 -0.71 -10.68
C TYR A 289 10.40 -1.33 -10.98
N GLN A 290 9.82 -2.08 -10.06
CA GLN A 290 8.49 -2.71 -10.21
C GLN A 290 7.50 -2.00 -9.27
N PRO A 291 6.90 -0.88 -9.69
CA PRO A 291 6.06 -0.07 -8.80
C PRO A 291 4.75 -0.77 -8.40
N THR A 292 4.31 -1.77 -9.17
CA THR A 292 3.21 -2.66 -8.80
C THR A 292 3.56 -3.63 -7.66
N ARG A 293 4.84 -3.72 -7.28
CA ARG A 293 5.37 -4.54 -6.19
C ARG A 293 6.12 -3.72 -5.16
N LEU A 294 5.76 -2.45 -5.03
CA LEU A 294 6.37 -1.52 -4.08
C LEU A 294 6.46 -2.11 -2.67
N GLU A 295 5.41 -2.79 -2.22
CA GLU A 295 5.34 -3.43 -0.91
C GLU A 295 6.41 -4.52 -0.73
N GLU A 296 6.78 -5.23 -1.80
CA GLU A 296 7.85 -6.24 -1.81
C GLU A 296 9.25 -5.62 -1.68
N GLU A 297 9.41 -4.32 -1.94
CA GLU A 297 10.68 -3.61 -1.78
C GLU A 297 10.76 -2.79 -0.49
N ILE A 298 9.72 -2.02 -0.20
CA ILE A 298 9.68 -1.12 0.97
C ILE A 298 9.61 -1.91 2.26
N LEU A 299 8.73 -2.91 2.36
CA LEU A 299 8.52 -3.59 3.64
C LEU A 299 9.73 -4.43 4.08
N PRO A 300 10.43 -5.17 3.19
CA PRO A 300 11.68 -5.81 3.57
C PRO A 300 12.78 -4.81 3.96
N THR A 301 12.85 -3.66 3.29
CA THR A 301 13.76 -2.57 3.66
C THR A 301 13.48 -2.06 5.08
N LEU A 302 12.21 -1.78 5.39
CA LEU A 302 11.80 -1.37 6.74
C LEU A 302 12.09 -2.45 7.77
N ARG A 303 11.78 -3.72 7.47
CA ARG A 303 12.05 -4.87 8.35
C ARG A 303 13.51 -4.97 8.74
N ARG A 304 14.43 -4.72 7.81
CA ARG A 304 15.88 -4.73 8.09
C ARG A 304 16.27 -3.64 9.08
N MET A 305 15.67 -2.45 8.98
CA MET A 305 15.93 -1.31 9.87
C MET A 305 15.34 -1.47 11.28
N VAL A 306 14.38 -2.38 11.47
CA VAL A 306 13.82 -2.68 12.81
C VAL A 306 14.57 -3.80 13.51
N ARG A 307 15.42 -4.56 12.79
CA ARG A 307 16.16 -5.66 13.41
C ARG A 307 17.22 -5.09 14.36
N PRO A 308 17.29 -5.60 15.59
CA PRO A 308 18.24 -5.12 16.56
C PRO A 308 19.68 -5.50 16.18
N GLU A 309 20.57 -4.52 16.30
CA GLU A 309 22.01 -4.70 16.09
C GLU A 309 22.59 -5.57 17.20
N HIS A 310 22.98 -6.78 16.84
CA HIS A 310 23.76 -7.64 17.72
C HIS A 310 25.23 -7.44 17.38
N ASN A 311 26.06 -7.18 18.40
CA ASN A 311 27.50 -7.28 18.23
C ASN A 311 27.89 -8.76 18.15
N TRP A 312 27.67 -9.35 16.97
CA TRP A 312 27.98 -10.75 16.71
C TRP A 312 29.46 -11.03 16.99
N GLY A 313 30.37 -10.13 16.67
CA GLY A 313 31.79 -10.29 16.99
C GLY A 313 32.04 -10.55 18.48
N LEU A 314 31.45 -9.73 19.36
CA LEU A 314 31.53 -9.92 20.80
C LEU A 314 30.85 -11.21 21.26
N ILE A 315 29.70 -11.57 20.69
CA ILE A 315 29.01 -12.84 20.99
C ILE A 315 29.90 -14.03 20.62
N HIS A 316 30.52 -14.02 19.44
CA HIS A 316 31.44 -15.09 19.02
C HIS A 316 32.66 -15.17 19.94
N ILE A 317 33.25 -14.02 20.32
CA ILE A 317 34.38 -13.97 21.26
C ILE A 317 33.96 -14.54 22.63
N LEU A 318 32.77 -14.18 23.13
CA LEU A 318 32.24 -14.73 24.39
C LEU A 318 31.98 -16.24 24.28
N CYS A 319 31.45 -16.73 23.16
CA CYS A 319 31.26 -18.17 22.92
C CYS A 319 32.59 -18.92 22.90
N LEU A 320 33.62 -18.38 22.23
CA LEU A 320 34.97 -18.97 22.22
C LEU A 320 35.60 -18.97 23.61
N ALA A 321 35.48 -17.86 24.33
CA ALA A 321 35.96 -17.74 25.71
C ALA A 321 35.23 -18.70 26.66
N TYR A 322 33.92 -18.93 26.45
CA TYR A 322 33.14 -19.92 27.19
C TYR A 322 33.65 -21.35 26.95
N VAL A 323 33.86 -21.75 25.69
CA VAL A 323 34.40 -23.08 25.34
C VAL A 323 35.80 -23.27 25.94
N ALA A 324 36.66 -22.24 25.88
CA ALA A 324 37.98 -22.27 26.50
C ALA A 324 37.90 -22.34 28.04
N ALA A 325 36.99 -21.61 28.68
CA ALA A 325 36.82 -21.70 30.13
C ALA A 325 36.30 -23.07 30.57
N LEU A 326 35.39 -23.67 29.78
CA LEU A 326 34.77 -24.94 30.10
C LEU A 326 35.70 -26.13 29.89
N PHE A 327 36.47 -26.17 28.79
CA PHE A 327 37.26 -27.35 28.44
C PHE A 327 38.64 -27.35 29.11
N PRO A 328 39.64 -26.54 28.69
CA PRO A 328 40.92 -26.51 29.39
C PRO A 328 40.80 -25.99 30.83
N GLY A 329 39.92 -25.02 31.11
CA GLY A 329 39.78 -24.46 32.45
C GLY A 329 39.32 -25.47 33.50
N VAL A 330 38.19 -26.15 33.25
CA VAL A 330 37.66 -27.16 34.18
C VAL A 330 38.57 -28.40 34.23
N PHE A 331 39.17 -28.80 33.09
CA PHE A 331 40.11 -29.92 33.04
C PHE A 331 41.36 -29.67 33.90
N LEU A 332 41.97 -28.48 33.82
CA LEU A 332 43.17 -28.15 34.60
C LEU A 332 42.88 -28.19 36.11
N VAL A 333 41.75 -27.62 36.54
CA VAL A 333 41.34 -27.63 37.96
C VAL A 333 40.98 -29.04 38.43
N GLY A 334 40.36 -29.86 37.57
CA GLY A 334 40.10 -31.27 37.85
C GLY A 334 41.40 -32.09 37.96
N ARG A 335 42.41 -31.78 37.15
CA ARG A 335 43.72 -32.44 37.17
C ARG A 335 44.54 -32.14 38.43
N GLU A 336 44.40 -30.96 39.03
CA GLU A 336 45.09 -30.56 40.27
C GLU A 336 44.54 -31.22 41.56
N ARG A 337 43.70 -32.26 41.45
CA ARG A 337 43.17 -33.06 42.59
C ARG A 337 42.36 -32.27 43.62
N ARG A 338 41.71 -31.15 43.26
CA ARG A 338 40.87 -30.34 44.17
C ARG A 338 39.51 -30.96 44.58
N GLY A 339 39.28 -32.25 44.29
CA GLY A 339 38.03 -32.95 44.62
C GLY A 339 36.86 -32.55 43.70
N TYR A 340 35.90 -33.46 43.52
CA TYR A 340 34.76 -33.26 42.64
C TYR A 340 33.90 -32.00 42.92
N PRO A 341 33.75 -31.50 44.18
CA PRO A 341 32.92 -30.33 44.44
C PRO A 341 33.50 -29.03 43.85
N ALA A 342 34.82 -28.89 43.83
CA ALA A 342 35.48 -27.71 43.29
C ALA A 342 35.32 -27.62 41.76
N THR A 343 35.46 -28.76 41.07
CA THR A 343 35.23 -28.86 39.63
C THR A 343 33.77 -28.55 39.27
N LEU A 344 32.81 -29.08 40.05
CA LEU A 344 31.38 -28.81 39.86
C LEU A 344 31.04 -27.33 40.11
N GLY A 345 31.56 -26.74 41.18
CA GLY A 345 31.36 -25.34 41.52
C GLY A 345 31.91 -24.40 40.44
N LEU A 346 33.08 -24.71 39.89
CA LEU A 346 33.67 -23.96 38.78
C LEU A 346 32.80 -24.06 37.51
N LEU A 347 32.31 -25.26 37.18
CA LEU A 347 31.44 -25.45 36.01
C LEU A 347 30.16 -24.60 36.12
N ILE A 348 29.49 -24.64 37.28
CA ILE A 348 28.30 -23.82 37.55
C ILE A 348 28.64 -22.33 37.43
N ALA A 349 29.75 -21.89 38.04
CA ALA A 349 30.17 -20.49 37.99
C ALA A 349 30.45 -20.00 36.57
N VAL A 350 31.17 -20.80 35.76
CA VAL A 350 31.45 -20.47 34.34
C VAL A 350 30.16 -20.39 33.55
N THR A 351 29.28 -21.39 33.65
CA THR A 351 27.99 -21.39 32.94
C THR A 351 27.11 -20.19 33.33
N LEU A 352 27.01 -19.87 34.63
CA LEU A 352 26.24 -18.70 35.08
C LEU A 352 26.86 -17.38 34.60
N THR A 353 28.18 -17.24 34.70
CA THR A 353 28.88 -16.00 34.32
C THR A 353 28.72 -15.72 32.83
N PHE A 354 28.99 -16.72 31.98
CA PHE A 354 28.83 -16.58 30.54
C PHE A 354 27.35 -16.49 30.12
N GLY A 355 26.45 -17.17 30.83
CA GLY A 355 25.00 -17.03 30.65
C GLY A 355 24.53 -15.59 30.91
N ILE A 356 24.99 -14.97 32.00
CA ILE A 356 24.70 -13.56 32.32
C ILE A 356 25.36 -12.63 31.28
N ALA A 357 26.61 -12.89 30.90
CA ALA A 357 27.31 -12.08 29.90
C ALA A 357 26.62 -12.11 28.53
N LEU A 358 26.29 -13.30 28.03
CA LEU A 358 25.55 -13.48 26.77
C LEU A 358 24.14 -12.91 26.86
N ARG A 359 23.44 -13.08 28.00
CA ARG A 359 22.14 -12.42 28.22
C ARG A 359 22.27 -10.90 28.17
N THR A 360 23.30 -10.33 28.77
CA THR A 360 23.49 -8.87 28.84
C THR A 360 23.90 -8.30 27.48
N VAL A 361 24.80 -8.97 26.77
CA VAL A 361 25.22 -8.58 25.41
C VAL A 361 24.09 -8.78 24.41
N GLY A 362 23.34 -9.87 24.51
CA GLY A 362 22.14 -10.10 23.72
C GLY A 362 21.09 -9.02 23.98
N ARG A 363 20.81 -8.68 25.25
CA ARG A 363 19.87 -7.62 25.64
C ARG A 363 20.28 -6.22 25.22
N ARG A 364 21.57 -5.94 24.99
CA ARG A 364 22.03 -4.61 24.53
C ARG A 364 21.49 -4.21 23.15
N GLY A 365 21.04 -5.16 22.34
CA GLY A 365 20.27 -4.87 21.12
C GLY A 365 18.75 -4.71 21.35
N TYR A 366 18.24 -5.12 22.52
CA TYR A 366 16.80 -5.24 22.83
C TYR A 366 16.32 -4.24 23.89
N GLY A 367 16.92 -3.04 23.96
CA GLY A 367 16.52 -2.00 24.91
C GLY A 367 15.09 -1.47 24.69
N GLU A 368 14.48 -1.81 23.57
CA GLU A 368 13.15 -1.39 23.14
C GLU A 368 12.25 -2.63 23.05
N SER A 369 11.17 -2.69 23.85
CA SER A 369 10.22 -3.83 23.82
C SER A 369 9.43 -3.90 22.51
N LEU A 370 9.30 -2.74 21.86
CA LEU A 370 8.66 -2.54 20.57
C LEU A 370 9.39 -1.40 19.85
N SER A 371 9.78 -1.66 18.60
CA SER A 371 10.39 -0.68 17.70
C SER A 371 9.63 -0.70 16.39
N VAL A 372 9.41 0.47 15.80
CA VAL A 372 8.61 0.61 14.57
C VAL A 372 9.33 1.48 13.56
N ARG A 373 9.45 0.97 12.34
CA ARG A 373 9.93 1.76 11.19
C ARG A 373 8.79 2.07 10.26
N THR A 374 8.62 3.34 9.92
CA THR A 374 7.49 3.80 9.10
C THR A 374 7.97 4.74 8.00
N THR A 375 7.50 4.47 6.79
CA THR A 375 7.58 5.45 5.70
C THR A 375 6.16 5.89 5.36
N ALA A 376 5.94 7.20 5.29
CA ALA A 376 4.63 7.79 4.99
C ALA A 376 4.70 8.67 3.74
N LEU A 377 3.77 8.47 2.81
CA LEU A 377 3.48 9.38 1.70
C LEU A 377 2.24 10.20 2.07
N VAL A 378 2.40 11.52 2.08
CA VAL A 378 1.36 12.48 2.46
C VAL A 378 1.08 13.36 1.26
N ARG A 379 -0.14 13.29 0.73
CA ARG A 379 -0.59 14.15 -0.35
C ARG A 379 -1.38 15.31 0.23
N ALA A 380 -0.92 16.53 -0.04
CA ALA A 380 -1.70 17.72 0.22
C ALA A 380 -2.87 17.78 -0.76
N LEU A 381 -4.09 17.82 -0.22
CA LEU A 381 -5.31 18.00 -1.00
C LEU A 381 -5.74 19.47 -0.92
N PRO A 382 -6.08 20.09 -2.06
CA PRO A 382 -6.61 21.44 -2.05
C PRO A 382 -7.94 21.50 -1.27
N PRO A 383 -8.35 22.70 -0.79
CA PRO A 383 -9.65 22.88 -0.15
C PRO A 383 -10.76 22.41 -1.08
N GLY A 384 -11.62 21.54 -0.56
CA GLY A 384 -12.77 21.02 -1.30
C GLY A 384 -13.96 21.98 -1.28
N PRO A 385 -14.98 21.74 -2.11
CA PRO A 385 -16.23 22.50 -2.05
C PRO A 385 -16.86 22.37 -0.65
N GLY A 386 -16.98 23.48 0.08
CA GLY A 386 -17.54 23.51 1.44
C GLY A 386 -16.53 23.38 2.60
N SER A 387 -15.23 23.28 2.31
CA SER A 387 -14.18 23.38 3.33
C SER A 387 -13.23 24.53 2.98
N GLU A 388 -13.02 25.45 3.92
CA GLU A 388 -12.01 26.52 3.79
C GLU A 388 -10.59 25.98 3.98
N LYS A 389 -10.44 24.81 4.62
CA LYS A 389 -9.15 24.17 4.90
C LYS A 389 -8.89 23.03 3.91
N GLY A 390 -7.62 22.91 3.49
CA GLY A 390 -7.14 21.74 2.76
C GLY A 390 -7.16 20.49 3.65
N ALA A 391 -7.09 19.32 3.01
CA ALA A 391 -7.03 18.03 3.69
C ALA A 391 -5.73 17.31 3.34
N THR A 392 -5.44 16.19 4.00
CA THR A 392 -4.32 15.33 3.65
C THR A 392 -4.76 13.89 3.45
N GLU A 393 -4.20 13.24 2.44
CA GLU A 393 -4.27 11.79 2.29
C GLU A 393 -2.90 11.21 2.71
N VAL A 394 -2.89 10.27 3.64
CA VAL A 394 -1.68 9.65 4.16
C VAL A 394 -1.74 8.16 3.90
N THR A 395 -0.74 7.64 3.17
CA THR A 395 -0.48 6.20 3.04
C THR A 395 0.81 5.87 3.77
N GLN A 396 0.79 4.87 4.64
CA GLN A 396 1.89 4.49 5.50
C GLN A 396 2.25 3.03 5.31
N TRP A 397 3.54 2.75 5.18
CA TRP A 397 4.11 1.41 5.21
C TRP A 397 4.90 1.29 6.50
N ALA A 398 4.62 0.24 7.27
CA ALA A 398 5.25 0.05 8.56
C ALA A 398 5.65 -1.40 8.79
N ASP A 399 6.76 -1.58 9.50
CA ASP A 399 7.17 -2.86 10.07
C ASP A 399 7.40 -2.64 11.57
N ALA A 400 6.69 -3.42 12.39
CA ALA A 400 6.71 -3.35 13.85
C ALA A 400 7.38 -4.60 14.42
N PHE A 401 8.50 -4.44 15.11
CA PHE A 401 9.28 -5.50 15.73
C PHE A 401 9.11 -5.49 17.25
N VAL A 402 8.97 -6.66 17.85
CA VAL A 402 8.82 -6.78 19.31
C VAL A 402 9.82 -7.79 19.87
N THR A 403 10.19 -7.59 21.14
CA THR A 403 11.07 -8.54 21.85
C THR A 403 10.28 -9.58 22.62
N ASP A 404 9.24 -9.16 23.32
CA ASP A 404 8.53 -10.00 24.31
C ASP A 404 7.42 -10.83 23.67
N GLY A 405 6.96 -10.42 22.49
CA GLY A 405 5.84 -11.03 21.80
C GLY A 405 4.47 -10.69 22.43
N GLY A 406 3.39 -11.10 21.77
CA GLY A 406 2.02 -10.95 22.26
C GLY A 406 1.05 -10.34 21.23
N ASP A 407 -0.19 -10.11 21.66
CA ASP A 407 -1.21 -9.40 20.88
C ASP A 407 -0.91 -7.90 20.94
N TYR A 408 -0.84 -7.24 19.78
CA TYR A 408 -0.70 -5.78 19.67
C TYR A 408 -1.80 -5.21 18.80
N THR A 409 -2.28 -4.03 19.15
CA THR A 409 -3.22 -3.27 18.32
C THR A 409 -2.54 -2.04 17.77
N PHE A 410 -2.57 -1.89 16.44
CA PHE A 410 -2.02 -0.77 15.69
C PHE A 410 -3.16 0.07 15.13
N ALA A 411 -3.04 1.39 15.26
CA ALA A 411 -3.95 2.35 14.67
C ALA A 411 -3.18 3.58 14.15
N VAL A 412 -3.79 4.32 13.25
CA VAL A 412 -3.30 5.60 12.73
C VAL A 412 -4.31 6.66 13.11
N ALA A 413 -3.82 7.82 13.58
CA ALA A 413 -4.70 8.93 13.91
C ALA A 413 -5.49 9.39 12.67
N GLY A 414 -6.82 9.50 12.82
CA GLY A 414 -7.74 9.96 11.79
C GLY A 414 -9.13 9.34 11.93
N PRO A 415 -10.15 9.92 11.27
CA PRO A 415 -11.55 9.54 11.43
C PRO A 415 -11.87 8.17 10.85
N ALA A 416 -11.24 7.80 9.74
CA ALA A 416 -11.40 6.49 9.11
C ALA A 416 -10.08 6.02 8.52
N SER A 417 -9.75 4.74 8.71
CA SER A 417 -8.53 4.16 8.15
C SER A 417 -8.76 2.78 7.56
N LEU A 418 -7.98 2.50 6.52
CA LEU A 418 -7.90 1.19 5.87
C LEU A 418 -6.57 0.54 6.24
N TYR A 419 -6.59 -0.75 6.54
CA TYR A 419 -5.40 -1.55 6.78
C TYR A 419 -5.34 -2.74 5.85
N SER A 420 -4.13 -3.13 5.51
CA SER A 420 -3.83 -4.43 4.92
C SER A 420 -2.54 -4.97 5.50
N THR A 421 -2.43 -6.30 5.53
CA THR A 421 -1.16 -6.94 5.89
C THR A 421 -0.20 -6.90 4.72
N GLY A 422 1.05 -6.52 4.99
CA GLY A 422 2.09 -6.42 3.99
C GLY A 422 2.86 -7.73 3.76
N GLN A 423 2.56 -8.79 4.51
CA GLN A 423 3.22 -10.08 4.40
C GLN A 423 2.52 -10.95 3.34
N ALA A 424 3.26 -11.35 2.29
CA ALA A 424 2.72 -12.19 1.21
C ALA A 424 2.59 -13.67 1.61
N SER A 425 3.50 -14.17 2.46
CA SER A 425 3.71 -15.60 2.63
C SER A 425 3.49 -16.15 4.03
N GLU A 426 3.21 -15.34 5.04
CA GLU A 426 3.05 -15.82 6.43
C GLU A 426 1.60 -15.64 6.92
N PRO A 427 1.01 -16.63 7.62
CA PRO A 427 -0.21 -16.38 8.40
C PRO A 427 0.04 -15.34 9.47
N VAL A 428 -0.87 -14.38 9.63
CA VAL A 428 -0.90 -13.50 10.79
C VAL A 428 -2.12 -13.88 11.61
N LYS A 429 -1.91 -14.26 12.88
CA LYS A 429 -3.01 -14.42 13.82
C LYS A 429 -3.46 -13.02 14.23
N GLY A 430 -4.42 -12.48 13.50
CA GLY A 430 -4.87 -11.11 13.69
C GLY A 430 -6.14 -10.80 12.92
N THR A 431 -6.74 -9.66 13.25
CA THR A 431 -7.97 -9.14 12.66
C THR A 431 -7.78 -7.69 12.24
N ILE A 432 -8.30 -7.36 11.07
CA ILE A 432 -8.38 -6.02 10.52
C ILE A 432 -9.85 -5.59 10.55
N ARG A 433 -10.09 -4.42 11.11
CA ARG A 433 -11.38 -3.72 11.00
C ARG A 433 -11.15 -2.43 10.25
N ASN A 434 -11.83 -2.25 9.13
CA ASN A 434 -11.66 -1.07 8.28
C ASN A 434 -12.81 -0.08 8.50
N GLY A 435 -12.48 1.22 8.56
CA GLY A 435 -13.48 2.28 8.64
C GLY A 435 -13.32 3.19 9.83
N VAL A 436 -14.46 3.63 10.36
CA VAL A 436 -14.49 4.45 11.57
C VAL A 436 -13.83 3.62 12.67
N ASP A 437 -12.77 4.17 13.25
CA ASP A 437 -11.95 3.47 14.24
C ASP A 437 -11.17 2.26 13.71
N GLY A 438 -10.80 2.33 12.42
CA GLY A 438 -10.02 1.30 11.76
C GLY A 438 -8.76 0.94 12.55
N SER A 439 -8.49 -0.36 12.67
CA SER A 439 -7.35 -0.88 13.41
C SER A 439 -6.92 -2.26 12.92
N LEU A 440 -5.66 -2.60 13.20
CA LEU A 440 -5.07 -3.91 13.01
C LEU A 440 -4.68 -4.48 14.38
N THR A 441 -5.34 -5.54 14.81
CA THR A 441 -4.88 -6.33 15.96
C THR A 441 -4.16 -7.56 15.46
N ALA A 442 -2.92 -7.77 15.87
CA ALA A 442 -2.11 -8.90 15.44
C ALA A 442 -1.23 -9.45 16.57
N ASP A 443 -1.15 -10.77 16.63
CA ASP A 443 -0.12 -11.47 17.39
C ASP A 443 1.23 -11.29 16.67
N VAL A 444 2.19 -10.77 17.43
CA VAL A 444 3.58 -10.64 17.02
C VAL A 444 4.38 -11.61 17.88
N PRO A 445 4.96 -12.68 17.32
CA PRO A 445 5.81 -13.59 18.08
C PRO A 445 7.04 -12.86 18.65
N PRO A 446 7.64 -13.37 19.75
CA PRO A 446 8.85 -12.78 20.31
C PRO A 446 9.98 -12.78 19.26
N PHE A 447 10.75 -11.69 19.25
CA PHE A 447 11.85 -11.46 18.31
C PHE A 447 11.44 -11.53 16.83
N SER A 448 10.19 -11.19 16.54
CA SER A 448 9.63 -11.17 15.19
C SER A 448 9.04 -9.81 14.86
N SER A 449 8.68 -9.61 13.60
CA SER A 449 8.02 -8.38 13.18
C SER A 449 6.81 -8.62 12.30
N ARG A 450 5.90 -7.64 12.29
CA ARG A 450 4.72 -7.62 11.42
C ARG A 450 4.76 -6.38 10.54
N ALA A 451 4.63 -6.62 9.24
CA ALA A 451 4.53 -5.58 8.23
C ALA A 451 3.07 -5.32 7.86
N PHE A 452 2.70 -4.05 7.76
CA PHE A 452 1.36 -3.63 7.36
C PHE A 452 1.37 -2.31 6.61
N VAL A 453 0.28 -2.07 5.88
CA VAL A 453 0.02 -0.83 5.16
C VAL A 453 -1.25 -0.22 5.73
N ALA A 454 -1.21 1.08 6.00
CA ALA A 454 -2.35 1.84 6.47
C ALA A 454 -2.62 3.03 5.54
N LYS A 455 -3.88 3.37 5.34
CA LYS A 455 -4.28 4.56 4.59
C LYS A 455 -5.38 5.32 5.32
N VAL A 456 -5.23 6.64 5.40
CA VAL A 456 -6.12 7.51 6.16
C VAL A 456 -6.24 8.87 5.46
N ARG A 457 -7.44 9.43 5.42
CA ARG A 457 -7.64 10.85 5.13
C ARG A 457 -7.78 11.63 6.43
N ARG A 458 -7.14 12.80 6.49
CA ARG A 458 -7.24 13.74 7.59
C ARG A 458 -7.77 15.07 7.10
N GLU A 459 -8.58 15.70 7.94
CA GLU A 459 -9.10 17.05 7.70
C GLU A 459 -8.08 18.16 8.04
N GLU A 460 -6.90 17.76 8.50
CA GLU A 460 -5.78 18.66 8.77
C GLU A 460 -4.98 18.91 7.48
N PRO A 461 -4.70 20.19 7.15
CA PRO A 461 -3.90 20.53 6.00
C PRO A 461 -2.43 20.17 6.22
N ALA A 462 -1.74 19.82 5.13
CA ALA A 462 -0.28 19.68 5.15
C ALA A 462 0.39 21.02 5.49
N PRO A 463 1.64 21.00 5.99
CA PRO A 463 2.51 22.18 6.09
C PRO A 463 2.41 23.06 4.84
N ALA A 464 2.05 24.33 5.02
CA ALA A 464 1.79 25.22 3.90
C ALA A 464 3.08 25.62 3.17
N VAL A 465 3.42 24.87 2.12
CA VAL A 465 4.38 25.31 1.10
C VAL A 465 3.62 26.20 0.13
N GLU A 466 4.07 27.44 -0.06
CA GLU A 466 3.38 28.43 -0.91
C GLU A 466 4.27 28.84 -2.08
N LEU A 467 3.72 28.85 -3.29
CA LEU A 467 4.39 29.40 -4.46
C LEU A 467 4.45 30.93 -4.34
N LEU A 468 5.65 31.52 -4.42
CA LEU A 468 5.80 32.98 -4.37
C LEU A 468 5.38 33.62 -5.69
N ALA A 469 4.67 34.75 -5.64
CA ALA A 469 4.19 35.43 -6.85
C ALA A 469 5.35 35.82 -7.80
N GLY A 470 5.16 35.62 -9.11
CA GLY A 470 6.14 35.95 -10.15
C GLY A 470 7.38 35.04 -10.15
N SER A 471 7.31 33.88 -9.48
CA SER A 471 8.47 33.00 -9.30
C SER A 471 8.46 31.73 -10.13
N SER A 472 7.45 31.50 -10.99
CA SER A 472 7.44 30.40 -11.97
C SER A 472 7.88 30.91 -13.35
N GLY A 473 8.94 30.34 -13.90
CA GLY A 473 9.37 30.54 -15.27
C GLY A 473 9.72 29.19 -15.89
N ALA A 474 9.20 28.94 -17.08
CA ALA A 474 9.55 27.76 -17.87
C ALA A 474 10.10 28.20 -19.23
N THR A 475 11.25 27.67 -19.63
CA THR A 475 11.82 27.88 -20.96
C THR A 475 11.88 26.57 -21.71
N THR A 476 11.51 26.59 -22.98
CA THR A 476 11.68 25.44 -23.87
C THR A 476 13.07 25.49 -24.49
N ASP A 477 13.86 24.45 -24.31
CA ASP A 477 15.10 24.23 -25.06
C ASP A 477 15.00 22.98 -25.94
N GLY A 478 16.05 22.67 -26.71
CA GLY A 478 16.09 21.48 -27.57
C GLY A 478 15.99 20.14 -26.81
N THR A 479 15.94 20.14 -25.48
CA THR A 479 15.79 18.96 -24.61
C THR A 479 14.43 18.90 -23.90
N GLY A 480 13.59 19.94 -24.02
CA GLY A 480 12.23 19.98 -23.48
C GLY A 480 11.92 21.26 -22.71
N VAL A 481 10.83 21.25 -21.94
CA VAL A 481 10.47 22.37 -21.05
C VAL A 481 11.29 22.27 -19.77
N ARG A 482 12.04 23.32 -19.44
CA ARG A 482 12.83 23.45 -18.22
C ARG A 482 12.28 24.57 -17.33
N LEU A 483 12.20 24.31 -16.03
CA LEU A 483 11.98 25.37 -15.03
C LEU A 483 13.25 26.24 -14.91
N THR A 484 13.10 27.55 -15.03
CA THR A 484 14.18 28.55 -14.90
C THR A 484 14.04 29.42 -13.66
N GLY A 485 12.84 29.50 -13.10
CA GLY A 485 12.57 30.13 -11.82
C GLY A 485 11.49 29.32 -11.11
N LEU A 486 11.76 28.94 -9.87
CA LEU A 486 10.76 28.48 -8.91
C LEU A 486 11.20 28.98 -7.54
N ARG A 487 10.33 29.71 -6.84
CA ARG A 487 10.56 30.08 -5.43
C ARG A 487 9.35 29.74 -4.58
N LEU A 488 9.60 29.04 -3.49
CA LEU A 488 8.60 28.58 -2.56
C LEU A 488 8.86 29.20 -1.19
N LYS A 489 7.82 29.64 -0.51
CA LYS A 489 7.88 29.88 0.92
C LYS A 489 7.75 28.55 1.63
N VAL A 490 8.73 28.24 2.47
CA VAL A 490 8.83 26.98 3.21
C VAL A 490 8.45 27.26 4.66
N PRO A 491 7.53 26.48 5.26
CA PRO A 491 7.14 26.68 6.63
C PRO A 491 8.32 26.36 7.57
N PRO A 492 8.44 27.05 8.73
CA PRO A 492 9.60 26.91 9.63
C PRO A 492 9.89 25.48 10.07
N GLU A 493 8.85 24.66 10.18
CA GLU A 493 8.93 23.24 10.53
C GLU A 493 9.69 22.37 9.52
N LEU A 494 9.79 22.79 8.26
CA LEU A 494 10.53 22.08 7.21
C LEU A 494 11.94 22.66 6.99
N VAL A 495 12.21 23.89 7.43
CA VAL A 495 13.50 24.57 7.23
C VAL A 495 14.60 23.84 8.00
N GLY A 496 15.63 23.38 7.27
CA GLY A 496 16.77 22.64 7.84
C GLY A 496 16.46 21.20 8.24
N ARG A 497 15.21 20.74 8.11
CA ARG A 497 14.78 19.36 8.42
C ARG A 497 14.39 18.57 7.18
N ALA A 498 13.89 19.24 6.15
CA ALA A 498 13.42 18.62 4.93
C ALA A 498 14.38 18.88 3.75
N LYS A 499 14.51 17.87 2.90
CA LYS A 499 15.05 18.02 1.55
C LYS A 499 13.90 18.24 0.57
N LEU A 500 14.00 19.27 -0.26
CA LEU A 500 12.94 19.65 -1.18
C LEU A 500 13.36 19.43 -2.63
N PHE A 501 12.42 18.92 -3.42
CA PHE A 501 12.57 18.64 -4.85
C PHE A 501 11.35 19.13 -5.60
N ALA A 502 11.56 19.75 -6.75
CA ALA A 502 10.50 19.99 -7.73
C ALA A 502 10.60 18.99 -8.87
N VAL A 503 9.48 18.41 -9.26
CA VAL A 503 9.35 17.55 -10.43
C VAL A 503 8.49 18.29 -11.45
N HIS A 504 9.06 18.54 -12.62
CA HIS A 504 8.37 19.16 -13.74
C HIS A 504 8.79 18.48 -15.03
N HIS A 505 7.82 18.15 -15.87
CA HIS A 505 8.04 17.43 -17.11
C HIS A 505 8.86 16.13 -16.87
N ARG A 506 10.08 16.05 -17.40
CA ARG A 506 11.00 14.90 -17.31
C ARG A 506 12.18 15.17 -16.38
N HIS A 507 12.09 16.21 -15.56
CA HIS A 507 13.21 16.73 -14.79
C HIS A 507 12.86 16.84 -13.30
N VAL A 508 13.88 16.64 -12.48
CA VAL A 508 13.87 16.81 -11.04
C VAL A 508 14.85 17.92 -10.70
N TYR A 509 14.38 18.90 -9.95
CA TYR A 509 15.15 20.08 -9.55
C TYR A 509 15.32 20.04 -8.03
N PRO A 510 16.53 19.83 -7.51
CA PRO A 510 16.78 20.03 -6.09
C PRO A 510 16.58 21.50 -5.72
N LEU A 511 15.87 21.74 -4.61
CA LEU A 511 15.60 23.08 -4.13
C LEU A 511 16.51 23.43 -2.96
N ASN A 512 17.22 24.54 -3.07
CA ASN A 512 18.04 25.07 -1.99
C ASN A 512 17.16 25.88 -1.04
N VAL A 513 17.11 25.46 0.23
CA VAL A 513 16.35 26.14 1.28
C VAL A 513 17.27 27.13 2.00
N SER A 514 16.94 28.42 1.96
CA SER A 514 17.65 29.48 2.69
C SER A 514 16.65 30.51 3.21
N GLY A 515 16.75 30.85 4.50
CA GLY A 515 15.92 31.90 5.11
C GLY A 515 14.41 31.69 4.97
N GLY A 516 13.92 30.45 5.04
CA GLY A 516 12.49 30.13 4.87
C GLY A 516 11.99 30.18 3.42
N THR A 517 12.89 30.36 2.45
CA THR A 517 12.56 30.29 1.02
C THR A 517 13.31 29.12 0.38
N ALA A 518 12.64 28.31 -0.42
CA ALA A 518 13.27 27.32 -1.28
C ALA A 518 13.29 27.83 -2.72
N ALA A 519 14.43 27.68 -3.41
CA ALA A 519 14.55 28.06 -4.81
C ALA A 519 15.33 27.02 -5.60
N ILE A 520 15.03 26.90 -6.89
CA ILE A 520 15.88 26.14 -7.82
C ILE A 520 17.27 26.76 -7.84
N ASN A 521 18.30 25.93 -7.77
CA ASN A 521 19.65 26.39 -8.04
C ASN A 521 19.81 26.63 -9.55
N PRO A 522 19.94 27.88 -10.03
CA PRO A 522 20.01 28.16 -11.47
C PRO A 522 21.26 27.59 -12.13
N ASN A 523 22.28 27.24 -11.33
CA ASN A 523 23.54 26.67 -11.82
C ASN A 523 23.57 25.14 -11.73
N ALA A 524 22.55 24.50 -11.14
CA ALA A 524 22.49 23.04 -11.09
C ALA A 524 21.72 22.51 -12.30
N ASP A 525 22.33 21.57 -13.00
CA ASP A 525 21.62 20.88 -14.08
C ASP A 525 20.45 20.07 -13.52
N PRO A 526 19.27 20.12 -14.16
CA PRO A 526 18.14 19.29 -13.77
C PRO A 526 18.50 17.81 -13.91
N ILE A 527 18.06 17.01 -12.94
CA ILE A 527 18.27 15.57 -12.97
C ILE A 527 17.15 14.94 -13.80
N PRO A 528 17.45 14.08 -14.80
CA PRO A 528 16.41 13.34 -15.50
C PRO A 528 15.59 12.50 -14.51
N LEU A 529 14.26 12.55 -14.61
CA LEU A 529 13.35 11.85 -13.70
C LEU A 529 13.61 10.34 -13.68
N GLY A 530 13.94 9.76 -14.84
CA GLY A 530 14.35 8.35 -14.93
C GLY A 530 15.60 8.03 -14.10
N ASN A 531 16.54 8.97 -13.94
CA ASN A 531 17.75 8.75 -13.13
C ASN A 531 17.44 8.75 -11.63
N LEU A 532 16.52 9.63 -11.18
CA LEU A 532 16.06 9.64 -9.79
C LEU A 532 15.47 8.28 -9.42
N LEU A 533 14.59 7.76 -10.28
CA LEU A 533 13.85 6.53 -10.01
C LEU A 533 14.71 5.26 -10.22
N ALA A 534 15.64 5.30 -11.17
CA ALA A 534 16.63 4.23 -11.36
C ALA A 534 17.70 4.21 -10.25
N GLY A 535 17.71 5.22 -9.37
CA GLY A 535 18.56 5.29 -8.20
C GLY A 535 19.99 5.75 -8.46
N TYR A 536 20.22 6.45 -9.57
CA TYR A 536 21.53 6.97 -9.93
C TYR A 536 21.82 8.31 -9.25
N GLY A 537 22.86 8.32 -8.38
CA GLY A 537 23.65 9.52 -8.07
C GLY A 537 23.07 10.57 -7.11
N PHE A 538 22.02 10.29 -6.33
CA PHE A 538 21.42 11.34 -5.48
C PHE A 538 20.72 10.85 -4.19
N GLY A 539 21.24 11.15 -3.00
CA GLY A 539 20.55 10.81 -1.74
C GLY A 539 19.37 11.74 -1.41
N LEU A 540 18.13 11.22 -1.31
CA LEU A 540 16.93 11.92 -0.83
C LEU A 540 16.83 11.98 0.70
N VAL A 541 17.61 11.19 1.43
CA VAL A 541 17.64 11.13 2.91
C VAL A 541 19.10 11.25 3.39
N GLY A 542 19.36 11.91 4.53
CA GLY A 542 20.71 12.08 5.11
C GLY A 542 21.67 13.02 4.33
N ASN A 543 22.97 13.10 4.67
CA ASN A 543 23.97 13.86 3.90
C ASN A 543 24.68 13.02 2.83
N VAL A 544 24.12 11.86 2.46
CA VAL A 544 24.77 10.89 1.58
C VAL A 544 24.81 11.41 0.14
N THR A 545 25.98 11.84 -0.30
CA THR A 545 26.26 12.12 -1.71
C THR A 545 26.76 10.82 -2.31
N VAL A 546 25.93 10.14 -3.11
CA VAL A 546 26.36 8.93 -3.80
C VAL A 546 27.27 9.36 -4.96
N GLN A 547 28.58 9.37 -4.74
CA GLN A 547 29.53 9.38 -5.84
C GLN A 547 29.31 8.08 -6.61
N ALA A 548 28.76 8.19 -7.83
CA ALA A 548 28.73 7.06 -8.75
C ALA A 548 30.18 6.64 -8.97
N ALA A 549 30.57 5.49 -8.42
CA ALA A 549 31.85 4.88 -8.78
C ALA A 549 31.82 4.69 -10.31
N PRO A 550 32.86 5.13 -11.05
CA PRO A 550 32.89 4.94 -12.49
C PRO A 550 32.72 3.45 -12.79
N TYR A 551 31.79 3.15 -13.69
CA TYR A 551 31.52 1.80 -14.17
C TYR A 551 32.80 1.18 -14.70
N GLY A 552 33.46 0.36 -13.89
CA GLY A 552 34.51 -0.52 -14.37
C GLY A 552 33.88 -1.63 -15.20
N GLU A 553 34.16 -1.63 -16.50
CA GLU A 553 33.86 -2.73 -17.41
C GLU A 553 34.48 -4.02 -16.82
N GLY A 554 33.66 -4.94 -16.30
CA GLY A 554 34.16 -6.28 -15.93
C GLY A 554 33.48 -6.99 -14.77
N ASN A 555 32.72 -6.31 -13.90
CA ASN A 555 32.08 -7.01 -12.78
C ASN A 555 30.71 -7.57 -13.19
N GLN A 556 30.69 -8.87 -13.51
CA GLN A 556 29.46 -9.65 -13.57
C GLN A 556 28.83 -9.67 -12.17
N TYR A 557 27.71 -8.97 -12.00
CA TYR A 557 26.95 -8.95 -10.76
C TYR A 557 26.27 -10.30 -10.53
N ASN A 558 26.50 -10.88 -9.36
CA ASN A 558 25.83 -12.09 -8.92
C ASN A 558 24.47 -11.69 -8.31
N TYR A 559 23.43 -11.64 -9.13
CA TYR A 559 22.07 -11.20 -8.78
C TYR A 559 21.34 -12.09 -7.75
N GLY A 560 22.02 -13.05 -7.13
CA GLY A 560 21.53 -13.84 -6.00
C GLY A 560 22.00 -13.35 -4.63
N MET A 561 22.93 -12.37 -4.58
CA MET A 561 23.35 -11.73 -3.33
C MET A 561 22.68 -10.37 -3.17
N ASP A 562 22.23 -10.12 -1.95
CA ASP A 562 21.73 -8.83 -1.49
C ASP A 562 22.80 -7.75 -1.77
N PRO A 563 22.52 -6.71 -2.59
CA PRO A 563 23.52 -5.72 -2.98
C PRO A 563 24.18 -5.06 -1.76
N TYR A 564 23.46 -4.99 -0.64
CA TYR A 564 23.97 -4.44 0.62
C TYR A 564 25.04 -5.31 1.31
N GLN A 565 25.00 -6.64 1.17
CA GLN A 565 26.04 -7.52 1.71
C GLN A 565 27.33 -7.47 0.88
N GLN A 566 27.22 -7.15 -0.41
CA GLN A 566 28.37 -7.13 -1.31
C GLN A 566 29.32 -5.94 -1.05
N TYR A 567 28.82 -4.85 -0.46
CA TYR A 567 29.61 -3.63 -0.30
C TYR A 567 30.04 -3.29 1.14
N GLY A 568 29.70 -4.10 2.14
CA GLY A 568 30.20 -3.93 3.52
C GLY A 568 29.89 -2.58 4.16
N TRP A 569 28.71 -2.01 3.90
CA TRP A 569 28.31 -0.71 4.43
C TRP A 569 28.01 -0.77 5.93
N GLU A 570 28.29 0.32 6.64
CA GLU A 570 27.93 0.49 8.05
C GLU A 570 26.40 0.70 8.20
N ASP A 571 25.82 0.23 9.31
CA ASP A 571 24.36 0.16 9.54
C ASP A 571 23.64 1.52 9.50
N ALA A 572 24.32 2.60 9.87
CA ALA A 572 23.80 3.96 9.77
C ALA A 572 23.62 4.40 8.30
N GLU A 573 24.57 4.06 7.43
CA GLU A 573 24.46 4.33 5.99
C GLU A 573 23.39 3.44 5.33
N LEU A 574 23.21 2.21 5.81
CA LEU A 574 22.16 1.30 5.36
C LEU A 574 20.76 1.84 5.68
N THR A 575 20.59 2.45 6.85
CA THR A 575 19.32 3.05 7.26
C THR A 575 18.97 4.27 6.38
N ASP A 576 19.90 5.20 6.20
CA ASP A 576 19.66 6.39 5.38
C ASP A 576 19.45 6.04 3.90
N ARG A 577 20.24 5.10 3.35
CA ARG A 577 20.07 4.66 1.95
C ARG A 577 18.81 3.84 1.72
N GLY A 578 18.40 3.02 2.67
CA GLY A 578 17.14 2.28 2.57
C GLY A 578 15.93 3.22 2.60
N LEU A 579 15.96 4.27 3.42
CA LEU A 579 14.91 5.29 3.47
C LEU A 579 14.90 6.14 2.19
N ASP A 580 16.07 6.45 1.64
CA ASP A 580 16.21 7.10 0.34
C ASP A 580 15.60 6.24 -0.79
N LEU A 581 15.92 4.95 -0.84
CA LEU A 581 15.35 4.03 -1.82
C LEU A 581 13.82 3.97 -1.69
N ALA A 582 13.29 3.80 -0.47
CA ALA A 582 11.86 3.83 -0.22
C ALA A 582 11.24 5.16 -0.67
N ALA A 583 11.90 6.29 -0.44
CA ALA A 583 11.39 7.59 -0.85
C ALA A 583 11.31 7.76 -2.37
N ARG A 584 12.31 7.31 -3.11
CA ARG A 584 12.28 7.32 -4.59
C ARG A 584 11.11 6.52 -5.13
N GLN A 585 10.91 5.34 -4.56
CA GLN A 585 9.85 4.42 -4.96
C GLN A 585 8.45 5.00 -4.68
N LEU A 586 8.28 5.70 -3.55
CA LEU A 586 7.04 6.41 -3.23
C LEU A 586 6.78 7.63 -4.10
N ILE A 587 7.82 8.40 -4.43
CA ILE A 587 7.71 9.50 -5.40
C ILE A 587 7.28 8.96 -6.76
N GLY A 588 7.86 7.84 -7.19
CA GLY A 588 7.45 7.19 -8.43
C GLY A 588 5.98 6.71 -8.38
N ARG A 589 5.54 6.08 -7.30
CA ARG A 589 4.12 5.74 -7.11
C ARG A 589 3.22 6.98 -7.16
N ASP A 590 3.61 8.08 -6.51
CA ASP A 590 2.81 9.32 -6.52
C ASP A 590 2.72 9.95 -7.91
N LEU A 591 3.80 9.88 -8.69
CA LEU A 591 3.85 10.30 -10.09
C LEU A 591 3.07 9.38 -11.03
N GLY A 592 2.52 8.26 -10.53
CA GLY A 592 1.75 7.31 -11.32
C GLY A 592 2.61 6.39 -12.17
N PHE A 593 3.88 6.17 -11.80
CA PHE A 593 4.72 5.17 -12.46
C PHE A 593 4.20 3.77 -12.12
N GLU A 594 3.85 2.99 -13.14
CA GLU A 594 3.31 1.63 -13.00
C GLU A 594 4.21 0.56 -13.65
N ASN A 595 5.14 0.97 -14.51
CA ASN A 595 6.04 0.04 -15.17
C ASN A 595 7.41 0.70 -15.41
N PRO A 596 8.53 -0.04 -15.29
CA PRO A 596 9.85 0.50 -15.60
C PRO A 596 9.97 1.01 -17.05
N ARG A 597 9.20 0.47 -18.01
CA ARG A 597 9.12 1.01 -19.38
C ARG A 597 8.60 2.45 -19.45
N GLN A 598 7.87 2.91 -18.43
CA GLN A 598 7.39 4.29 -18.32
C GLN A 598 8.47 5.24 -17.81
N LEU A 599 9.56 4.76 -17.20
CA LEU A 599 10.65 5.60 -16.65
C LEU A 599 11.17 6.63 -17.66
N TYR A 600 11.21 6.25 -18.94
CA TYR A 600 11.69 7.09 -20.02
C TYR A 600 10.57 7.75 -20.82
N ARG A 601 9.29 7.39 -20.60
CA ARG A 601 8.15 7.92 -21.36
C ARG A 601 7.34 8.95 -20.59
N LEU A 602 7.41 8.88 -19.26
CA LEU A 602 6.55 9.67 -18.40
C LEU A 602 7.04 11.13 -18.37
N SER A 603 6.10 12.02 -18.61
CA SER A 603 6.28 13.45 -18.42
C SER A 603 5.21 13.91 -17.44
N ALA A 604 5.62 14.54 -16.34
CA ALA A 604 4.68 15.25 -15.49
C ALA A 604 3.97 16.35 -16.30
N PRO A 605 2.72 16.71 -15.96
CA PRO A 605 1.97 17.72 -16.70
C PRO A 605 2.79 19.00 -16.89
N ALA A 606 2.88 19.50 -18.13
CA ALA A 606 3.73 20.66 -18.44
C ALA A 606 3.23 21.95 -17.77
N ASP A 607 1.92 22.00 -17.45
CA ASP A 607 1.21 23.10 -16.80
C ASP A 607 1.26 23.04 -15.27
N ARG A 608 1.98 22.07 -14.68
CA ARG A 608 2.02 21.88 -13.22
C ARG A 608 3.39 21.45 -12.73
N VAL A 609 3.75 21.91 -11.53
CA VAL A 609 4.95 21.45 -10.82
C VAL A 609 4.54 20.69 -9.58
N ARG A 610 5.18 19.53 -9.34
CA ARG A 610 5.01 18.78 -8.10
C ARG A 610 6.20 18.99 -7.18
N ILE A 611 5.93 19.30 -5.92
CA ILE A 611 6.97 19.50 -4.92
C ILE A 611 6.94 18.35 -3.94
N TYR A 612 8.09 17.73 -3.72
CA TYR A 612 8.28 16.72 -2.69
C TYR A 612 9.16 17.28 -1.58
N ALA A 613 8.71 17.18 -0.33
CA ALA A 613 9.52 17.45 0.84
C ALA A 613 9.74 16.15 1.62
N VAL A 614 10.98 15.68 1.67
CA VAL A 614 11.39 14.47 2.38
C VAL A 614 11.96 14.89 3.73
N THR A 615 11.31 14.46 4.81
CA THR A 615 11.63 14.85 6.21
C THR A 615 11.62 13.62 7.10
N PRO A 616 12.30 13.62 8.26
CA PRO A 616 12.07 12.61 9.29
C PRO A 616 10.58 12.45 9.62
N LEU A 617 10.19 11.25 10.07
CA LEU A 617 8.82 10.92 10.43
C LEU A 617 8.25 11.94 11.42
N ARG A 618 7.17 12.61 11.01
CA ARG A 618 6.49 13.63 11.83
C ARG A 618 5.62 12.97 12.89
N ASP A 619 5.45 13.63 14.04
CA ASP A 619 4.75 13.07 15.20
C ASP A 619 3.29 12.73 14.90
N GLU A 620 2.61 13.55 14.11
CA GLU A 620 1.24 13.30 13.67
C GLU A 620 1.13 12.06 12.76
N HIS A 621 2.20 11.67 12.07
CA HIS A 621 2.23 10.48 11.21
C HIS A 621 2.73 9.24 11.96
N ARG A 622 2.90 9.32 13.27
CA ARG A 622 3.22 8.15 14.07
C ARG A 622 2.03 7.20 14.17
N ILE A 623 2.36 5.94 14.33
CA ILE A 623 1.42 4.85 14.50
C ILE A 623 1.14 4.77 15.99
N LEU A 624 -0.14 4.81 16.31
CA LEU A 624 -0.64 4.56 17.65
C LEU A 624 -0.58 3.06 17.88
N GLY A 625 -0.12 2.63 19.05
CA GLY A 625 -0.08 1.21 19.36
C GLY A 625 -0.10 0.94 20.85
N ALA A 626 -0.66 -0.22 21.19
CA ALA A 626 -0.77 -0.68 22.57
C ALA A 626 -0.58 -2.20 22.60
N ALA A 627 0.02 -2.69 23.67
CA ALA A 627 -0.02 -4.11 23.99
C ALA A 627 -1.45 -4.49 24.38
N GLY A 628 -1.94 -5.61 23.85
CA GLY A 628 -3.30 -6.08 24.00
C GLY A 628 -4.23 -5.67 22.85
N ARG A 629 -5.53 -5.81 23.11
CA ARG A 629 -6.61 -5.61 22.12
C ARG A 629 -7.34 -4.28 22.25
N GLU A 630 -6.92 -3.46 23.22
CA GLU A 630 -7.49 -2.13 23.40
C GLU A 630 -7.00 -1.20 22.30
N ARG A 631 -7.87 -0.27 21.91
CA ARG A 631 -7.51 0.71 20.89
C ARG A 631 -6.46 1.67 21.47
N PRO A 632 -5.33 1.85 20.78
CA PRO A 632 -4.29 2.73 21.27
C PRO A 632 -4.67 4.21 21.10
N THR A 633 -4.30 5.01 22.10
CA THR A 633 -4.44 6.47 22.09
C THR A 633 -3.11 7.20 21.99
N GLU A 634 -2.00 6.50 22.21
CA GLU A 634 -0.66 7.08 22.25
C GLU A 634 0.24 6.52 21.14
N PRO A 635 1.15 7.34 20.60
CA PRO A 635 2.18 6.87 19.67
C PRO A 635 3.06 5.79 20.30
N LEU A 636 3.49 4.83 19.48
CA LEU A 636 4.43 3.80 19.94
C LEU A 636 5.78 4.41 20.34
N PRO A 637 6.42 3.92 21.41
CA PRO A 637 7.77 4.30 21.74
C PRO A 637 8.73 3.85 20.63
N ASN A 638 9.81 4.61 20.42
CA ASN A 638 10.88 4.28 19.47
C ASN A 638 10.42 4.10 18.02
N GLN A 639 9.45 4.91 17.60
CA GLN A 639 9.05 4.97 16.20
C GLN A 639 9.92 5.96 15.41
N ASN A 640 10.54 5.48 14.33
CA ASN A 640 11.40 6.27 13.45
C ASN A 640 11.06 6.03 11.98
N GLY A 641 11.46 6.94 11.10
CA GLY A 641 11.40 6.75 9.65
C GLY A 641 11.26 8.07 8.89
N THR A 642 10.50 8.06 7.80
CA THR A 642 10.46 9.18 6.83
C THR A 642 9.03 9.56 6.47
N THR A 643 8.78 10.85 6.35
CA THR A 643 7.56 11.42 5.74
C THR A 643 7.93 12.10 4.43
N ILE A 644 7.15 11.83 3.38
CA ILE A 644 7.26 12.45 2.06
C ILE A 644 5.99 13.25 1.84
N LEU A 645 6.10 14.57 1.88
CA LEU A 645 4.99 15.49 1.62
C LEU A 645 4.98 15.79 0.12
N SER A 646 3.87 15.55 -0.56
CA SER A 646 3.63 15.84 -1.98
C SER A 646 2.65 17.00 -2.12
N TYR A 647 3.08 18.03 -2.84
CA TYR A 647 2.29 19.22 -3.20
C TYR A 647 2.24 19.36 -4.71
N GLU A 648 1.17 19.93 -5.24
CA GLU A 648 1.04 20.20 -6.67
C GLU A 648 0.57 21.64 -6.88
N PHE A 649 1.28 22.37 -7.74
CA PHE A 649 0.97 23.77 -8.06
C PHE A 649 0.77 23.93 -9.58
N PRO A 650 -0.20 24.75 -10.00
CA PRO A 650 -0.26 25.21 -11.38
C PRO A 650 0.94 26.13 -11.68
N LEU A 651 1.46 26.09 -12.91
CA LEU A 651 2.57 26.93 -13.37
C LEU A 651 2.12 28.17 -14.14
#